data_AF-A0A9Q4IRG4-F1
#
_entry.id   AF-A0A9Q4IRG4-F1
#
_cell.length_a   1.000
_cell.length_b   1.000
_cell.length_c   1.000
_cell.angle_alpha   90.00
_cell.angle_beta   90.00
_cell.angle_gamma   90.00
#
_symmetry.space_group_name_H-M   'P 1'
#
loop_
_entity.id
_entity.type
_entity.pdbx_description
1 polymer ?
#
loop_
_entity_poly.entity_id
_entity_poly.type
_entity_poly.pdbx_seq_one_letter_code
_entity_poly.pdbx_strand_id
1 'polypeptide(L)'
;MKINCLLALALSASSLAAQDAVIRVDAGKVENKITPYLYGACMEDVNHEIYGGLYDQKIFGESFEEPVSMDNFIGFTRCEGVWKLQDGQLSVQAHSGAKLVYDDTQLSDGTVGVDLKFTNGTSSSNNAGLLLRVGEYGGGADNFDGYEVSLFADGKRLLLGKHLHNWQELKTTPVDVDPTQWNRMEVKLDGDELVILLNDCEVLRFEDRDTGLRNGKVAFRNWGADVSYRSLTIGSNTPVKLLTKATPQVSGMWDAFADLTAAAVYKQIADKPFHGRYAQQIEYLAGTGKVGIANRSLNRWGISVRQGEKKTGSLYLKGKAEVRVALQSVDGEKEYAVQCIRTNAGDWKKYTFELTPDKTDENARLAIYLEEKGRIQVDMVTLMNGADRQFCGLPLRNDIGQAMVDQGLRFLRYGGTMVNAPEYRFKKMIGDRAERPPYKGHWYTYSTNGFGIEDFLHFCEKAGFMPAYAVNVEESAQDMADMIEYLNGSVDTKWGKKRAENGHPEPYGLKYLEIGNEEVIWGDIEADYQHYIDRFNDIYEAVHAKDPEVQFIHSAWWRPESPNMEKVFKALDGKAAYWDYHPWTDDLGSHVNIDRELTDMKAKFLKWNPKTSMRCAIFEENGNLHNVQRAIVHATVQNVVRRHGDFILTTCAANALQPYLQNDNGWDQGQIFFTPGQVWGMPTFYAQQMSSAHHHPLRLWSETVGELDMTATTNEARDEVILHVVNTSSEVRETQVSLSGFIPKGNMEIYTLSGELNDENLPDTPTRILPKATWKQAPGSDFTYSFPGYSYTIVVLKK
;
A
#
# COMPACT_ATOMS: atom_id res chain seq x y z
N MET A 1 -56.70 1.66 63.25
CA MET A 1 -55.96 1.85 61.96
C MET A 1 -54.62 2.47 62.33
N LYS A 2 -53.56 1.72 62.68
CA LYS A 2 -52.64 0.94 61.83
C LYS A 2 -52.18 1.71 60.58
N ILE A 3 -50.92 2.14 60.55
CA ILE A 3 -49.93 1.85 59.50
C ILE A 3 -48.52 2.05 60.10
N ASN A 4 -47.65 1.10 59.78
CA ASN A 4 -46.37 0.78 60.41
C ASN A 4 -45.22 1.70 59.97
N CYS A 5 -44.32 2.02 60.91
CA CYS A 5 -42.93 2.36 60.61
C CYS A 5 -42.11 1.07 60.51
N LEU A 6 -41.46 0.83 59.37
CA LEU A 6 -40.47 -0.23 59.18
C LEU A 6 -39.14 0.45 58.82
N LEU A 7 -38.19 0.39 59.75
CA LEU A 7 -36.77 0.63 59.49
C LEU A 7 -36.27 -0.44 58.50
N ALA A 8 -35.71 -0.02 57.38
CA ALA A 8 -34.88 -0.87 56.54
C ALA A 8 -33.41 -0.49 56.75
N LEU A 9 -32.65 -1.38 57.39
CA LEU A 9 -31.19 -1.35 57.35
C LEU A 9 -30.74 -1.65 55.92
N ALA A 10 -30.10 -0.69 55.26
CA ALA A 10 -29.34 -0.94 54.05
C ALA A 10 -27.99 -1.58 54.43
N LEU A 11 -27.90 -2.90 54.31
CA LEU A 11 -26.63 -3.62 54.24
C LEU A 11 -26.02 -3.35 52.87
N SER A 12 -24.94 -2.55 52.84
CA SER A 12 -24.07 -2.42 51.67
C SER A 12 -23.31 -3.74 51.49
N ALA A 13 -23.84 -4.63 50.67
CA ALA A 13 -23.09 -5.75 50.13
C ALA A 13 -22.14 -5.19 49.06
N SER A 14 -20.89 -4.93 49.44
CA SER A 14 -19.79 -4.80 48.49
C SER A 14 -19.62 -6.15 47.80
N SER A 15 -20.09 -6.27 46.56
CA SER A 15 -19.73 -7.38 45.69
C SER A 15 -18.23 -7.28 45.42
N LEU A 16 -17.44 -8.10 46.11
CA LEU A 16 -16.10 -8.45 45.64
C LEU A 16 -16.29 -9.10 44.27
N ALA A 17 -15.97 -8.38 43.20
CA ALA A 17 -15.84 -8.97 41.88
C ALA A 17 -14.85 -10.14 42.00
N ALA A 18 -15.19 -11.29 41.41
CA ALA A 18 -14.28 -12.41 41.35
C ALA A 18 -13.00 -11.97 40.62
N GLN A 19 -11.86 -12.42 41.12
CA GLN A 19 -10.55 -12.10 40.55
C GLN A 19 -10.30 -13.03 39.37
N ASP A 20 -10.18 -12.46 38.17
CA ASP A 20 -10.19 -13.22 36.91
C ASP A 20 -8.78 -13.43 36.33
N ALA A 21 -7.81 -12.62 36.75
CA ALA A 21 -6.42 -12.74 36.34
C ALA A 21 -5.40 -12.35 37.43
N VAL A 22 -4.16 -12.80 37.28
CA VAL A 22 -3.02 -12.50 38.16
C VAL A 22 -1.78 -12.22 37.33
N ILE A 23 -1.12 -11.08 37.56
CA ILE A 23 0.20 -10.73 37.04
C ILE A 23 1.20 -10.75 38.20
N ARG A 24 2.33 -11.43 38.00
CA ARG A 24 3.47 -11.42 38.92
C ARG A 24 4.71 -10.93 38.18
N VAL A 25 5.46 -10.03 38.80
CA VAL A 25 6.73 -9.53 38.28
C VAL A 25 7.80 -9.62 39.36
N ASP A 26 8.99 -10.07 38.97
CA ASP A 26 10.19 -10.01 39.81
C ASP A 26 11.17 -8.98 39.22
N ALA A 27 11.19 -7.79 39.82
CA ALA A 27 12.06 -6.69 39.39
C ALA A 27 13.55 -6.94 39.71
N GLY A 28 13.86 -7.93 40.54
CA GLY A 28 15.23 -8.39 40.78
C GLY A 28 15.77 -9.26 39.65
N LYS A 29 14.89 -9.96 38.92
CA LYS A 29 15.23 -10.97 37.92
C LYS A 29 15.08 -10.45 36.49
N VAL A 30 16.19 -10.04 35.89
CA VAL A 30 16.27 -9.70 34.45
C VAL A 30 16.43 -10.99 33.65
N GLU A 31 15.60 -11.19 32.62
CA GLU A 31 15.64 -12.39 31.76
C GLU A 31 16.43 -12.18 30.46
N ASN A 32 16.28 -11.02 29.82
CA ASN A 32 16.98 -10.71 28.58
C ASN A 32 17.09 -9.18 28.36
N LYS A 33 17.77 -8.80 27.27
CA LYS A 33 17.84 -7.42 26.79
C LYS A 33 16.93 -7.23 25.58
N ILE A 34 16.37 -6.03 25.47
CA ILE A 34 15.51 -5.61 24.36
C ILE A 34 16.29 -4.61 23.51
N THR A 35 16.27 -4.81 22.20
CA THR A 35 16.86 -3.91 21.21
C THR A 35 16.15 -2.54 21.21
N PRO A 36 16.86 -1.41 21.12
CA PRO A 36 16.23 -0.11 20.94
C PRO A 36 15.56 0.03 19.56
N TYR A 37 15.84 -0.90 18.64
CA TYR A 37 15.28 -0.92 17.29
C TYR A 37 13.97 -1.72 17.17
N LEU A 38 13.35 -2.12 18.28
CA LEU A 38 12.14 -2.95 18.28
C LEU A 38 10.99 -2.32 17.50
N TYR A 39 10.89 -0.99 17.49
CA TYR A 39 9.78 -0.23 16.90
C TYR A 39 10.08 0.12 15.45
N GLY A 40 9.76 -0.82 14.56
CA GLY A 40 10.01 -0.74 13.13
C GLY A 40 8.76 -0.45 12.30
N ALA A 41 8.98 -0.12 11.03
CA ALA A 41 7.94 -0.17 9.99
C ALA A 41 8.56 -0.67 8.69
N CYS A 42 7.75 -1.33 7.87
CA CYS A 42 8.10 -1.69 6.51
C CYS A 42 7.58 -0.63 5.56
N MET A 43 8.47 0.00 4.82
CA MET A 43 8.12 0.82 3.69
C MET A 43 8.31 -0.01 2.42
N GLU A 44 7.27 -0.12 1.63
CA GLU A 44 7.28 -0.77 0.31
C GLU A 44 6.55 0.16 -0.65
N ASP A 45 6.89 0.17 -1.94
CA ASP A 45 6.07 0.92 -2.93
C ASP A 45 4.81 0.12 -3.32
N VAL A 46 4.17 -0.51 -2.32
CA VAL A 46 2.81 -1.06 -2.36
C VAL A 46 1.85 0.11 -2.21
N ASN A 47 0.70 0.05 -2.89
CA ASN A 47 -0.39 1.01 -2.68
C ASN A 47 0.06 2.48 -2.69
N HIS A 48 1.05 2.85 -3.51
CA HIS A 48 1.46 4.24 -3.70
C HIS A 48 1.97 4.95 -2.43
N GLU A 49 2.56 4.20 -1.49
CA GLU A 49 3.17 4.75 -0.27
C GLU A 49 4.26 5.76 -0.53
N ILE A 50 5.07 5.53 -1.57
CA ILE A 50 6.14 6.42 -1.96
C ILE A 50 5.59 7.43 -2.97
N TYR A 51 5.18 6.95 -4.15
CA TYR A 51 4.69 7.79 -5.23
C TYR A 51 3.26 8.26 -4.96
N GLY A 52 3.04 9.56 -4.75
CA GLY A 52 1.74 10.08 -4.31
C GLY A 52 1.58 10.10 -2.79
N GLY A 53 2.43 9.35 -2.06
CA GLY A 53 2.59 9.39 -0.62
C GLY A 53 3.81 10.21 -0.17
N LEU A 54 4.79 9.57 0.46
CA LEU A 54 5.95 10.23 1.10
C LEU A 54 6.75 11.10 0.13
N TYR A 55 6.95 10.64 -1.10
CA TYR A 55 7.64 11.43 -2.12
C TYR A 55 6.78 12.63 -2.49
N ASP A 56 7.33 13.84 -2.35
CA ASP A 56 6.51 15.07 -2.42
C ASP A 56 5.95 15.37 -3.82
N GLN A 57 6.41 14.63 -4.84
CA GLN A 57 5.94 14.72 -6.21
C GLN A 57 4.42 14.59 -6.27
N LYS A 58 3.75 15.64 -6.75
CA LYS A 58 2.30 15.72 -6.92
C LYS A 58 1.82 15.27 -8.30
N ILE A 59 2.74 15.04 -9.23
CA ILE A 59 2.42 14.53 -10.56
C ILE A 59 2.61 13.03 -10.56
N PHE A 60 1.54 12.31 -10.90
CA PHE A 60 1.60 10.88 -11.15
C PHE A 60 1.63 10.66 -12.66
N GLY A 61 2.62 9.92 -13.17
CA GLY A 61 2.86 9.80 -14.61
C GLY A 61 3.69 10.94 -15.20
N GLU A 62 4.72 11.38 -14.48
CA GLU A 62 5.58 12.51 -14.83
C GLU A 62 6.30 12.38 -16.17
N SER A 63 6.60 11.14 -16.58
CA SER A 63 7.36 10.78 -17.78
C SER A 63 6.49 10.28 -18.94
N PHE A 64 5.16 10.36 -18.83
CA PHE A 64 4.22 9.95 -19.89
C PHE A 64 4.41 8.52 -20.42
N GLU A 65 4.88 7.60 -19.57
CA GLU A 65 5.20 6.22 -19.93
C GLU A 65 3.97 5.32 -20.12
N GLU A 66 2.83 5.74 -19.58
CA GLU A 66 1.58 5.01 -19.66
C GLU A 66 1.06 5.05 -21.09
N PRO A 67 0.58 3.93 -21.64
CA PRO A 67 0.02 3.91 -22.98
C PRO A 67 -1.13 4.90 -23.08
N VAL A 68 -1.31 5.46 -24.28
CA VAL A 68 -2.45 6.33 -24.59
C VAL A 68 -3.75 5.76 -24.05
N SER A 69 -4.50 6.61 -23.33
CA SER A 69 -5.87 6.29 -22.92
C SER A 69 -6.66 5.79 -24.11
N MET A 70 -7.13 4.57 -23.98
CA MET A 70 -7.76 3.82 -25.05
C MET A 70 -9.04 4.47 -25.56
N ASP A 71 -9.50 3.98 -26.70
CA ASP A 71 -10.68 4.44 -27.41
C ASP A 71 -11.81 4.89 -26.47
N ASN A 72 -12.24 6.14 -26.64
CA ASN A 72 -13.47 6.63 -26.05
C ASN A 72 -14.64 6.17 -26.92
N PHE A 73 -15.55 5.41 -26.30
CA PHE A 73 -16.73 4.86 -26.95
C PHE A 73 -17.90 5.84 -26.84
N ILE A 74 -18.52 6.18 -27.96
CA ILE A 74 -19.69 7.07 -27.98
C ILE A 74 -20.87 6.32 -27.37
N GLY A 75 -21.48 6.90 -26.34
CA GLY A 75 -22.63 6.31 -25.62
C GLY A 75 -22.23 5.23 -24.60
N PHE A 76 -20.95 5.14 -24.22
CA PHE A 76 -20.50 4.21 -23.18
C PHE A 76 -19.59 4.88 -22.15
N THR A 77 -19.71 4.43 -20.90
CA THR A 77 -18.82 4.77 -19.79
C THR A 77 -17.89 3.60 -19.51
N ARG A 78 -16.57 3.84 -19.55
CA ARG A 78 -15.54 2.87 -19.15
C ARG A 78 -15.26 3.00 -17.67
N CYS A 79 -15.37 1.90 -16.92
CA CYS A 79 -14.91 1.86 -15.53
C CYS A 79 -13.40 1.55 -15.49
N GLU A 80 -13.00 0.40 -16.03
CA GLU A 80 -11.62 -0.10 -16.04
C GLU A 80 -11.38 -1.00 -17.26
N GLY A 81 -10.19 -1.59 -17.38
CA GLY A 81 -9.87 -2.54 -18.43
C GLY A 81 -9.36 -1.91 -19.72
N VAL A 82 -8.65 -2.71 -20.50
CA VAL A 82 -8.01 -2.25 -21.73
C VAL A 82 -8.87 -2.53 -22.97
N TRP A 83 -9.78 -1.62 -23.31
CA TRP A 83 -10.77 -1.78 -24.39
C TRP A 83 -10.31 -1.19 -25.73
N LYS A 84 -10.48 -1.92 -26.85
CA LYS A 84 -10.14 -1.43 -28.21
C LYS A 84 -11.19 -1.86 -29.22
N LEU A 85 -11.58 -0.94 -30.12
CA LEU A 85 -12.46 -1.27 -31.24
C LEU A 85 -11.66 -1.40 -32.54
N GLN A 86 -11.68 -2.57 -33.16
CA GLN A 86 -11.08 -2.79 -34.47
C GLN A 86 -12.02 -3.64 -35.34
N ASP A 87 -12.29 -3.19 -36.56
CA ASP A 87 -13.11 -3.92 -37.55
C ASP A 87 -14.48 -4.40 -36.99
N GLY A 88 -15.10 -3.57 -36.15
CA GLY A 88 -16.40 -3.87 -35.51
C GLY A 88 -16.34 -4.87 -34.35
N GLN A 89 -15.14 -5.26 -33.91
CA GLN A 89 -14.90 -6.12 -32.76
C GLN A 89 -14.34 -5.31 -31.60
N LEU A 90 -14.95 -5.46 -30.43
CA LEU A 90 -14.50 -4.86 -29.19
C LEU A 90 -13.63 -5.87 -28.46
N SER A 91 -12.33 -5.59 -28.34
CA SER A 91 -11.39 -6.42 -27.57
C SER A 91 -11.12 -5.82 -26.20
N VAL A 92 -10.88 -6.67 -25.21
CA VAL A 92 -10.48 -6.29 -23.85
C VAL A 92 -9.39 -7.24 -23.34
N GLN A 93 -8.37 -6.70 -22.69
CA GLN A 93 -7.33 -7.50 -22.02
C GLN A 93 -7.80 -7.98 -20.64
N ALA A 94 -7.20 -9.09 -20.17
CA ALA A 94 -7.44 -9.66 -18.85
C ALA A 94 -7.36 -8.60 -17.76
N HIS A 95 -8.46 -8.42 -17.04
CA HIS A 95 -8.59 -7.44 -15.97
C HIS A 95 -9.72 -7.86 -15.00
N SER A 96 -9.57 -7.59 -13.71
CA SER A 96 -10.54 -8.02 -12.68
C SER A 96 -11.75 -7.09 -12.57
N GLY A 97 -11.62 -5.77 -12.74
CA GLY A 97 -12.75 -4.83 -12.69
C GLY A 97 -13.24 -4.25 -14.02
N ALA A 98 -12.84 -4.84 -15.16
CA ALA A 98 -13.15 -4.30 -16.48
C ALA A 98 -14.65 -4.36 -16.81
N LYS A 99 -15.24 -3.17 -16.98
CA LYS A 99 -16.64 -2.94 -17.33
C LYS A 99 -16.75 -1.80 -18.33
N LEU A 100 -17.54 -2.00 -19.38
CA LEU A 100 -17.89 -0.96 -20.36
C LEU A 100 -19.42 -0.86 -20.44
N VAL A 101 -19.96 0.19 -19.81
CA VAL A 101 -21.39 0.39 -19.55
C VAL A 101 -22.02 1.23 -20.65
N TYR A 102 -23.13 0.78 -21.24
CA TYR A 102 -23.86 1.52 -22.25
C TYR A 102 -24.80 2.56 -21.60
N ASP A 103 -24.63 3.84 -21.92
CA ASP A 103 -25.27 4.96 -21.25
C ASP A 103 -26.66 5.30 -21.80
N ASP A 104 -26.88 5.04 -23.08
CA ASP A 104 -28.04 5.55 -23.82
C ASP A 104 -29.30 4.67 -23.64
N THR A 105 -29.28 3.68 -22.74
CA THR A 105 -30.44 2.84 -22.44
C THR A 105 -30.55 2.47 -20.98
N GLN A 106 -31.78 2.53 -20.47
CA GLN A 106 -32.20 1.79 -19.29
C GLN A 106 -33.13 0.65 -19.70
N LEU A 107 -32.89 -0.52 -19.12
CA LEU A 107 -33.57 -1.76 -19.43
C LEU A 107 -34.23 -2.27 -18.16
N SER A 108 -35.57 -2.30 -18.17
CA SER A 108 -36.35 -3.05 -17.19
C SER A 108 -36.56 -4.49 -17.67
N ASP A 109 -37.31 -4.66 -18.75
CA ASP A 109 -37.57 -5.95 -19.39
C ASP A 109 -37.15 -5.91 -20.86
N GLY A 110 -36.88 -7.08 -21.43
CA GLY A 110 -36.47 -7.22 -22.82
C GLY A 110 -35.31 -8.20 -22.99
N THR A 111 -34.70 -8.19 -24.18
CA THR A 111 -33.65 -9.13 -24.54
C THR A 111 -32.33 -8.41 -24.78
N VAL A 112 -31.25 -8.92 -24.19
CA VAL A 112 -29.89 -8.47 -24.44
C VAL A 112 -29.11 -9.61 -25.05
N GLY A 113 -28.38 -9.36 -26.14
CA GLY A 113 -27.57 -10.38 -26.77
C GLY A 113 -26.21 -9.87 -27.20
N VAL A 114 -25.20 -10.72 -27.18
CA VAL A 114 -23.83 -10.42 -27.59
C VAL A 114 -23.16 -11.67 -28.14
N ASP A 115 -22.25 -11.51 -29.09
CA ASP A 115 -21.31 -12.57 -29.44
C ASP A 115 -20.01 -12.35 -28.68
N LEU A 116 -19.47 -13.38 -28.03
CA LEU A 116 -18.17 -13.32 -27.36
C LEU A 116 -17.27 -14.51 -27.72
N LYS A 117 -15.96 -14.29 -27.64
CA LYS A 117 -14.94 -15.34 -27.72
C LYS A 117 -13.71 -15.01 -26.88
N PHE A 118 -13.05 -16.04 -26.36
CA PHE A 118 -11.80 -15.92 -25.63
C PHE A 118 -10.63 -15.95 -26.62
N THR A 119 -9.67 -15.04 -26.43
CA THR A 119 -8.52 -14.85 -27.32
C THR A 119 -7.19 -15.19 -26.67
N ASN A 120 -7.14 -15.20 -25.34
CA ASN A 120 -6.02 -15.68 -24.51
C ASN A 120 -6.50 -15.88 -23.07
N GLY A 121 -5.92 -16.84 -22.35
CA GLY A 121 -6.31 -17.22 -20.99
C GLY A 121 -7.31 -18.39 -20.97
N THR A 122 -6.85 -19.58 -20.58
CA THR A 122 -7.63 -20.83 -20.49
C THR A 122 -7.87 -21.28 -19.05
N SER A 123 -7.64 -20.40 -18.06
CA SER A 123 -7.91 -20.76 -16.67
C SER A 123 -9.40 -20.98 -16.48
N SER A 124 -9.77 -22.06 -15.80
CA SER A 124 -11.15 -22.36 -15.42
C SER A 124 -11.71 -21.35 -14.40
N SER A 125 -10.88 -20.49 -13.80
CA SER A 125 -11.36 -19.40 -12.93
C SER A 125 -11.85 -18.16 -13.67
N ASN A 126 -11.49 -18.02 -14.96
CA ASN A 126 -11.70 -16.77 -15.70
C ASN A 126 -13.01 -16.83 -16.47
N ASN A 127 -13.69 -15.68 -16.62
CA ASN A 127 -14.98 -15.62 -17.30
C ASN A 127 -15.23 -14.25 -17.94
N ALA A 128 -16.25 -14.18 -18.79
CA ALA A 128 -16.69 -12.94 -19.42
C ALA A 128 -18.12 -13.06 -19.94
N GLY A 129 -18.81 -11.92 -20.05
CA GLY A 129 -20.16 -11.86 -20.58
C GLY A 129 -20.81 -10.49 -20.46
N LEU A 130 -22.03 -10.46 -19.94
CA LEU A 130 -22.91 -9.29 -19.86
C LEU A 130 -23.24 -8.94 -18.42
N LEU A 131 -23.36 -7.63 -18.16
CA LEU A 131 -24.06 -7.10 -16.99
C LEU A 131 -25.41 -6.54 -17.40
N LEU A 132 -26.42 -6.77 -16.56
CA LEU A 132 -27.81 -6.45 -16.85
C LEU A 132 -28.45 -5.72 -15.67
N ARG A 133 -29.36 -4.78 -15.97
CA ARG A 133 -30.02 -3.92 -14.97
C ARG A 133 -29.00 -3.25 -14.03
N VAL A 134 -27.90 -2.75 -14.61
CA VAL A 134 -26.78 -2.14 -13.89
C VAL A 134 -27.21 -0.82 -13.25
N GLY A 135 -27.15 -0.75 -11.93
CA GLY A 135 -27.48 0.39 -11.07
C GLY A 135 -26.26 1.29 -10.82
N GLU A 136 -26.01 1.70 -9.58
CA GLU A 136 -24.76 2.40 -9.23
C GLU A 136 -23.54 1.58 -9.71
N TYR A 137 -22.50 2.22 -10.28
CA TYR A 137 -21.33 1.52 -10.83
C TYR A 137 -20.06 2.37 -10.75
N GLY A 138 -18.91 1.70 -10.58
CA GLY A 138 -17.59 2.34 -10.54
C GLY A 138 -16.42 1.38 -10.90
N GLY A 139 -15.20 1.82 -10.61
CA GLY A 139 -13.99 0.99 -10.68
C GLY A 139 -14.00 -0.12 -9.61
N GLY A 140 -13.32 -1.23 -9.87
CA GLY A 140 -13.32 -2.42 -9.01
C GLY A 140 -14.18 -3.58 -9.53
N ALA A 141 -13.90 -4.78 -9.04
CA ALA A 141 -14.56 -6.04 -9.41
C ALA A 141 -16.08 -5.99 -9.26
N ASP A 142 -16.52 -5.74 -8.03
CA ASP A 142 -17.90 -5.92 -7.58
C ASP A 142 -18.59 -4.58 -7.28
N ASN A 143 -17.95 -3.47 -7.64
CA ASN A 143 -18.43 -2.10 -7.40
C ASN A 143 -19.54 -1.71 -8.40
N PHE A 144 -20.65 -2.43 -8.34
CA PHE A 144 -21.90 -2.09 -9.00
C PHE A 144 -23.09 -2.84 -8.41
N ASP A 145 -24.30 -2.38 -8.72
CA ASP A 145 -25.53 -3.15 -8.53
C ASP A 145 -25.98 -3.76 -9.86
N GLY A 146 -26.39 -5.03 -9.92
CA GLY A 146 -26.93 -5.63 -11.14
C GLY A 146 -26.75 -7.14 -11.25
N TYR A 147 -27.19 -7.73 -12.36
CA TYR A 147 -26.93 -9.14 -12.67
C TYR A 147 -25.69 -9.29 -13.53
N GLU A 148 -24.95 -10.38 -13.32
CA GLU A 148 -23.85 -10.83 -14.17
C GLU A 148 -24.21 -12.17 -14.81
N VAL A 149 -24.06 -12.25 -16.13
CA VAL A 149 -24.14 -13.51 -16.89
C VAL A 149 -22.85 -13.70 -17.66
N SER A 150 -22.07 -14.71 -17.28
CA SER A 150 -20.71 -14.91 -17.80
C SER A 150 -20.47 -16.36 -18.24
N LEU A 151 -19.81 -16.54 -19.39
CA LEU A 151 -19.28 -17.83 -19.85
C LEU A 151 -17.87 -17.99 -19.26
N PHE A 152 -17.54 -19.16 -18.72
CA PHE A 152 -16.17 -19.45 -18.28
C PHE A 152 -15.25 -19.70 -19.48
N ALA A 153 -13.99 -19.31 -19.35
CA ALA A 153 -12.97 -19.44 -20.39
C ALA A 153 -12.63 -20.90 -20.75
N ASP A 154 -13.03 -21.86 -19.90
CA ASP A 154 -12.95 -23.30 -20.19
C ASP A 154 -14.06 -23.81 -21.12
N GLY A 155 -15.09 -23.01 -21.38
CA GLY A 155 -16.26 -23.37 -22.20
C GLY A 155 -17.17 -24.43 -21.57
N LYS A 156 -16.98 -24.75 -20.29
CA LYS A 156 -17.70 -25.84 -19.59
C LYS A 156 -18.78 -25.35 -18.64
N ARG A 157 -18.80 -24.06 -18.31
CA ARG A 157 -19.74 -23.48 -17.34
C ARG A 157 -20.23 -22.12 -17.78
N LEU A 158 -21.49 -21.84 -17.46
CA LEU A 158 -22.10 -20.52 -17.53
C LEU A 158 -22.58 -20.11 -16.14
N LEU A 159 -22.27 -18.88 -15.76
CA LEU A 159 -22.53 -18.27 -14.45
C LEU A 159 -23.67 -17.26 -14.57
N LEU A 160 -24.58 -17.30 -13.61
CA LEU A 160 -25.50 -16.22 -13.26
C LEU A 160 -25.23 -15.83 -11.81
N GLY A 161 -24.94 -14.55 -11.59
CA GLY A 161 -24.84 -13.96 -10.26
C GLY A 161 -25.45 -12.58 -10.20
N LYS A 162 -25.41 -12.00 -9.01
CA LYS A 162 -25.81 -10.62 -8.79
C LYS A 162 -24.78 -9.90 -7.95
N HIS A 163 -24.71 -8.59 -8.17
CA HIS A 163 -23.86 -7.67 -7.44
C HIS A 163 -24.75 -6.64 -6.75
N LEU A 164 -24.43 -6.35 -5.49
CA LEU A 164 -24.99 -5.25 -4.70
C LEU A 164 -23.84 -4.53 -3.97
N HIS A 165 -22.89 -4.01 -4.76
CA HIS A 165 -21.54 -3.63 -4.30
C HIS A 165 -20.76 -4.77 -3.61
N ASN A 166 -21.17 -6.01 -3.89
CA ASN A 166 -20.58 -7.24 -3.40
C ASN A 166 -21.11 -8.41 -4.24
N TRP A 167 -20.31 -9.47 -4.39
CA TRP A 167 -20.63 -10.62 -5.23
C TRP A 167 -21.56 -11.63 -4.53
N GLN A 168 -22.58 -12.09 -5.26
CA GLN A 168 -23.38 -13.26 -4.90
C GLN A 168 -23.62 -14.15 -6.13
N GLU A 169 -23.11 -15.37 -6.09
CA GLU A 169 -23.50 -16.40 -7.06
C GLU A 169 -24.96 -16.80 -6.85
N LEU A 170 -25.75 -16.81 -7.94
CA LEU A 170 -27.12 -17.32 -7.95
C LEU A 170 -27.17 -18.74 -8.50
N LYS A 171 -26.49 -18.97 -9.64
CA LYS A 171 -26.47 -20.27 -10.30
C LYS A 171 -25.28 -20.42 -11.24
N THR A 172 -24.61 -21.55 -11.16
CA THR A 172 -23.72 -22.05 -12.21
C THR A 172 -24.35 -23.24 -12.93
N THR A 173 -24.30 -23.22 -14.27
CA THR A 173 -24.88 -24.25 -15.14
C THR A 173 -23.81 -24.87 -16.03
N PRO A 174 -23.75 -26.21 -16.17
CA PRO A 174 -22.83 -26.85 -17.11
C PRO A 174 -23.24 -26.57 -18.56
N VAL A 175 -22.26 -26.23 -19.38
CA VAL A 175 -22.41 -26.08 -20.84
C VAL A 175 -21.25 -26.81 -21.53
N ASP A 176 -21.31 -26.96 -22.85
CA ASP A 176 -20.21 -27.54 -23.61
C ASP A 176 -20.07 -26.81 -24.96
N VAL A 177 -19.20 -25.80 -24.98
CA VAL A 177 -18.92 -24.98 -26.16
C VAL A 177 -17.42 -24.82 -26.35
N ASP A 178 -16.98 -24.52 -27.57
CA ASP A 178 -15.61 -24.07 -27.82
C ASP A 178 -15.51 -22.57 -27.52
N PRO A 179 -14.84 -22.16 -26.42
CA PRO A 179 -14.77 -20.76 -25.99
C PRO A 179 -13.92 -19.90 -26.95
N THR A 180 -13.12 -20.51 -27.83
CA THR A 180 -12.27 -19.80 -28.80
C THR A 180 -13.04 -19.37 -30.06
N GLN A 181 -14.22 -19.95 -30.28
CA GLN A 181 -15.15 -19.57 -31.35
C GLN A 181 -16.11 -18.48 -30.87
N TRP A 182 -16.79 -17.82 -31.81
CA TRP A 182 -17.84 -16.87 -31.48
C TRP A 182 -19.06 -17.61 -30.91
N ASN A 183 -19.38 -17.33 -29.65
CA ASN A 183 -20.54 -17.87 -28.96
C ASN A 183 -21.58 -16.76 -28.76
N ARG A 184 -22.82 -17.01 -29.20
CA ARG A 184 -23.94 -16.08 -29.02
C ARG A 184 -24.55 -16.28 -27.64
N MET A 185 -24.45 -15.28 -26.78
CA MET A 185 -25.15 -15.23 -25.50
C MET A 185 -26.35 -14.30 -25.63
N GLU A 186 -27.52 -14.75 -25.18
CA GLU A 186 -28.74 -13.94 -25.13
C GLU A 186 -29.42 -14.10 -23.77
N VAL A 187 -29.83 -13.01 -23.16
CA VAL A 187 -30.52 -12.99 -21.87
C VAL A 187 -31.84 -12.25 -22.02
N LYS A 188 -32.93 -12.92 -21.67
CA LYS A 188 -34.30 -12.40 -21.67
C LYS A 188 -34.69 -12.09 -20.23
N LEU A 189 -35.16 -10.87 -20.01
CA LEU A 189 -35.61 -10.36 -18.72
C LEU A 189 -37.11 -10.10 -18.81
N ASP A 190 -37.88 -10.70 -17.91
CA ASP A 190 -39.32 -10.47 -17.77
C ASP A 190 -39.70 -10.47 -16.29
N GLY A 191 -39.78 -9.27 -15.70
CA GLY A 191 -40.07 -9.10 -14.28
C GLY A 191 -38.99 -9.71 -13.40
N ASP A 192 -39.32 -10.81 -12.72
CA ASP A 192 -38.43 -11.61 -11.86
C ASP A 192 -37.68 -12.70 -12.62
N GLU A 193 -38.08 -13.02 -13.85
CA GLU A 193 -37.53 -14.12 -14.63
C GLU A 193 -36.35 -13.67 -15.50
N LEU A 194 -35.28 -14.48 -15.49
CA LEU A 194 -34.14 -14.42 -16.38
C LEU A 194 -34.05 -15.72 -17.17
N VAL A 195 -34.06 -15.65 -18.49
CA VAL A 195 -33.83 -16.79 -19.40
C VAL A 195 -32.57 -16.54 -20.20
N ILE A 196 -31.59 -17.43 -20.06
CA ILE A 196 -30.29 -17.33 -20.71
C ILE A 196 -30.19 -18.40 -21.79
N LEU A 197 -29.89 -17.94 -23.00
CA LEU A 197 -29.61 -18.76 -24.16
C LEU A 197 -28.13 -18.64 -24.52
N LEU A 198 -27.53 -19.77 -24.89
CA LEU A 198 -26.19 -19.84 -25.45
C LEU A 198 -26.25 -20.62 -26.77
N ASN A 199 -25.82 -20.00 -27.86
CA ASN A 199 -25.89 -20.55 -29.22
C ASN A 199 -27.31 -21.07 -29.57
N ASP A 200 -28.32 -20.23 -29.33
CA ASP A 200 -29.75 -20.50 -29.56
C ASP A 200 -30.37 -21.62 -28.69
N CYS A 201 -29.60 -22.20 -27.76
CA CYS A 201 -30.11 -23.16 -26.78
C CYS A 201 -30.39 -22.48 -25.43
N GLU A 202 -31.60 -22.65 -24.89
CA GLU A 202 -31.88 -22.28 -23.49
C GLU A 202 -31.03 -23.14 -22.56
N VAL A 203 -30.14 -22.49 -21.80
CA VAL A 203 -29.24 -23.17 -20.86
C VAL A 203 -29.65 -22.93 -19.41
N LEU A 204 -30.27 -21.78 -19.10
CA LEU A 204 -30.71 -21.48 -17.74
C LEU A 204 -31.99 -20.63 -17.76
N ARG A 205 -32.92 -20.98 -16.88
CA ARG A 205 -34.10 -20.19 -16.50
C ARG A 205 -34.09 -20.02 -15.00
N PHE A 206 -34.17 -18.79 -14.52
CA PHE A 206 -34.05 -18.44 -13.11
C PHE A 206 -35.04 -17.35 -12.73
N GLU A 207 -35.56 -17.39 -11.50
CA GLU A 207 -36.48 -16.39 -10.96
C GLU A 207 -35.89 -15.79 -9.68
N ASP A 208 -35.63 -14.48 -9.65
CA ASP A 208 -35.09 -13.77 -8.48
C ASP A 208 -36.11 -12.77 -7.93
N ARG A 209 -36.75 -13.11 -6.80
CA ARG A 209 -37.82 -12.30 -6.19
C ARG A 209 -37.31 -11.29 -5.15
N ASP A 210 -36.03 -11.32 -4.78
CA ASP A 210 -35.54 -10.75 -3.50
C ASP A 210 -34.60 -9.53 -3.62
N THR A 211 -34.46 -8.90 -4.79
CA THR A 211 -33.34 -7.94 -5.02
C THR A 211 -33.70 -6.52 -5.39
N GLY A 212 -34.93 -6.25 -5.82
CA GLY A 212 -35.29 -4.92 -6.34
C GLY A 212 -34.55 -4.50 -7.62
N LEU A 213 -33.70 -5.36 -8.20
CA LEU A 213 -33.00 -5.13 -9.47
C LEU A 213 -33.99 -5.20 -10.63
N ARG A 214 -34.74 -4.12 -10.81
CA ARG A 214 -35.87 -4.01 -11.76
C ARG A 214 -35.55 -3.25 -13.02
N ASN A 215 -34.52 -2.41 -12.99
CA ASN A 215 -34.19 -1.51 -14.09
C ASN A 215 -32.75 -1.04 -13.95
N GLY A 216 -32.05 -0.85 -15.06
CA GLY A 216 -30.70 -0.29 -15.08
C GLY A 216 -30.06 -0.41 -16.46
N LYS A 217 -28.76 -0.16 -16.53
CA LYS A 217 -28.00 -0.18 -17.79
C LYS A 217 -27.60 -1.60 -18.20
N VAL A 218 -26.99 -1.71 -19.37
CA VAL A 218 -26.37 -2.93 -19.89
C VAL A 218 -24.87 -2.68 -20.04
N ALA A 219 -24.04 -3.66 -19.71
CA ALA A 219 -22.58 -3.52 -19.85
C ALA A 219 -21.91 -4.81 -20.34
N PHE A 220 -20.70 -4.67 -20.85
CA PHE A 220 -19.78 -5.79 -21.05
C PHE A 220 -19.03 -6.08 -19.74
N ARG A 221 -18.79 -7.37 -19.47
CA ARG A 221 -18.05 -7.85 -18.29
C ARG A 221 -16.87 -8.72 -18.68
N ASN A 222 -15.70 -8.41 -18.12
CA ASN A 222 -14.52 -9.25 -18.21
C ASN A 222 -13.93 -9.56 -16.83
N TRP A 223 -13.55 -10.82 -16.59
CA TRP A 223 -12.86 -11.29 -15.39
C TRP A 223 -11.63 -12.13 -15.77
N GLY A 224 -10.47 -11.47 -15.84
CA GLY A 224 -9.16 -12.13 -15.90
C GLY A 224 -8.81 -12.85 -17.22
N ALA A 225 -9.53 -12.62 -18.32
CA ALA A 225 -9.21 -13.22 -19.62
C ALA A 225 -9.18 -12.20 -20.76
N ASP A 226 -8.44 -12.47 -21.84
CA ASP A 226 -8.50 -11.63 -23.04
C ASP A 226 -9.71 -12.04 -23.87
N VAL A 227 -10.64 -11.11 -24.11
CA VAL A 227 -11.95 -11.42 -24.74
C VAL A 227 -12.24 -10.45 -25.88
N SER A 228 -12.93 -10.96 -26.90
CA SER A 228 -13.52 -10.14 -27.97
C SER A 228 -15.03 -10.26 -27.95
N TYR A 229 -15.72 -9.14 -28.16
CA TYR A 229 -17.17 -9.03 -28.30
C TYR A 229 -17.55 -8.44 -29.66
N ARG A 230 -18.76 -8.76 -30.12
CA ARG A 230 -19.43 -8.08 -31.24
C ARG A 230 -20.95 -8.26 -31.16
N SER A 231 -21.67 -7.59 -32.06
CA SER A 231 -23.12 -7.83 -32.27
C SER A 231 -23.99 -7.60 -31.02
N LEU A 232 -23.69 -6.58 -30.20
CA LEU A 232 -24.54 -6.21 -29.06
C LEU A 232 -25.94 -5.83 -29.54
N THR A 233 -26.96 -6.39 -28.93
CA THR A 233 -28.38 -6.08 -29.17
C THR A 233 -29.10 -5.86 -27.85
N ILE A 234 -30.02 -4.88 -27.77
CA ILE A 234 -30.78 -4.55 -26.56
C ILE A 234 -32.26 -4.37 -26.89
N GLY A 235 -33.15 -4.77 -25.96
CA GLY A 235 -34.60 -4.62 -26.07
C GLY A 235 -35.20 -5.64 -27.04
N SER A 236 -35.83 -5.17 -28.11
CA SER A 236 -36.38 -6.02 -29.19
C SER A 236 -35.31 -6.43 -30.20
N ASN A 237 -34.14 -6.87 -29.72
CA ASN A 237 -32.97 -7.19 -30.53
C ASN A 237 -32.46 -6.02 -31.40
N THR A 238 -32.60 -4.79 -30.92
CA THR A 238 -32.09 -3.60 -31.62
C THR A 238 -30.56 -3.61 -31.58
N PRO A 239 -29.85 -3.60 -32.73
CA PRO A 239 -28.39 -3.57 -32.74
C PRO A 239 -27.84 -2.27 -32.16
N VAL A 240 -26.86 -2.39 -31.27
CA VAL A 240 -26.11 -1.26 -30.73
C VAL A 240 -24.84 -1.09 -31.55
N LYS A 241 -24.67 0.09 -32.14
CA LYS A 241 -23.49 0.40 -32.94
C LYS A 241 -22.34 0.83 -32.02
N LEU A 242 -21.29 0.02 -31.98
CA LEU A 242 -20.05 0.40 -31.32
C LEU A 242 -19.30 1.42 -32.18
N LEU A 243 -19.16 2.64 -31.66
CA LEU A 243 -18.47 3.74 -32.31
C LEU A 243 -17.41 4.29 -31.37
N THR A 244 -16.23 4.58 -31.91
CA THR A 244 -15.19 5.30 -31.19
C THR A 244 -15.15 6.76 -31.64
N LYS A 245 -14.83 7.65 -30.70
CA LYS A 245 -14.41 9.00 -31.01
C LYS A 245 -12.89 9.00 -31.18
N ALA A 246 -12.38 9.75 -32.14
CA ALA A 246 -10.94 9.99 -32.24
C ALA A 246 -10.43 10.47 -30.88
N THR A 247 -9.64 9.63 -30.22
CA THR A 247 -9.24 9.87 -28.85
C THR A 247 -7.91 10.61 -28.86
N PRO A 248 -7.80 11.75 -28.15
CA PRO A 248 -6.53 12.41 -27.92
C PRO A 248 -5.48 11.39 -27.52
N GLN A 249 -4.36 11.34 -28.24
CA GLN A 249 -3.27 10.44 -27.89
C GLN A 249 -2.50 11.04 -26.72
N VAL A 250 -3.06 10.88 -25.52
CA VAL A 250 -2.53 11.37 -24.24
C VAL A 250 -2.25 10.20 -23.30
N SER A 251 -1.10 10.22 -22.61
CA SER A 251 -0.75 9.21 -21.60
C SER A 251 -1.86 9.04 -20.55
N GLY A 252 -2.03 7.82 -20.05
CA GLY A 252 -3.17 7.42 -19.21
C GLY A 252 -3.42 8.22 -17.93
N MET A 253 -2.39 8.88 -17.38
CA MET A 253 -2.52 9.71 -16.16
C MET A 253 -2.84 11.19 -16.45
N TRP A 254 -2.96 11.54 -17.73
CA TRP A 254 -3.21 12.90 -18.19
C TRP A 254 -4.53 13.00 -18.96
N ASP A 255 -5.19 14.14 -18.84
CA ASP A 255 -6.43 14.47 -19.55
C ASP A 255 -6.17 15.53 -20.61
N ALA A 256 -6.50 15.27 -21.88
CA ALA A 256 -6.56 16.33 -22.88
C ALA A 256 -7.76 17.25 -22.64
N PHE A 257 -7.58 18.54 -22.91
CA PHE A 257 -8.69 19.49 -22.95
C PHE A 257 -8.52 20.51 -24.08
N ALA A 258 -9.64 20.86 -24.71
CA ALA A 258 -9.73 22.00 -25.60
C ALA A 258 -11.05 22.71 -25.31
N ASP A 259 -11.02 24.02 -25.05
CA ASP A 259 -12.22 24.79 -24.77
C ASP A 259 -12.66 25.64 -25.97
N LEU A 260 -13.86 26.23 -25.84
CA LEU A 260 -14.47 27.10 -26.84
C LEU A 260 -14.49 26.46 -28.24
N THR A 261 -13.76 27.03 -29.20
CA THR A 261 -13.71 26.56 -30.59
C THR A 261 -12.33 26.01 -30.97
N ALA A 262 -11.43 25.85 -29.99
CA ALA A 262 -10.06 25.48 -30.24
C ALA A 262 -9.96 24.04 -30.77
N ALA A 263 -9.23 23.85 -31.86
CA ALA A 263 -8.96 22.57 -32.49
C ALA A 263 -7.53 22.14 -32.17
N ALA A 264 -7.37 20.89 -31.73
CA ALA A 264 -6.14 20.37 -31.19
C ALA A 264 -5.78 18.98 -31.73
N VAL A 265 -4.49 18.67 -31.76
CA VAL A 265 -3.97 17.31 -31.95
C VAL A 265 -3.03 16.97 -30.80
N TYR A 266 -3.21 15.78 -30.24
CA TYR A 266 -2.37 15.21 -29.20
C TYR A 266 -1.69 13.96 -29.75
N LYS A 267 -0.42 13.74 -29.38
CA LYS A 267 0.36 12.55 -29.76
C LYS A 267 1.25 12.12 -28.61
N GLN A 268 1.24 10.84 -28.27
CA GLN A 268 2.32 10.23 -27.52
C GLN A 268 3.45 9.89 -28.52
N ILE A 269 4.63 10.45 -28.32
CA ILE A 269 5.76 10.42 -29.24
C ILE A 269 6.84 9.49 -28.70
N ALA A 270 7.23 8.49 -29.49
CA ALA A 270 8.36 7.61 -29.19
C ALA A 270 9.67 8.02 -29.89
N ASP A 271 9.62 9.03 -30.78
CA ASP A 271 10.82 9.53 -31.45
C ASP A 271 11.60 10.45 -30.52
N LYS A 272 12.67 9.91 -29.93
CA LYS A 272 13.62 10.62 -29.06
C LYS A 272 12.92 11.42 -27.94
N PRO A 273 12.15 10.74 -27.07
CA PRO A 273 11.66 11.36 -25.85
C PRO A 273 12.85 11.81 -24.99
N PHE A 274 12.61 12.71 -24.03
CA PHE A 274 13.66 13.07 -23.09
C PHE A 274 13.91 11.92 -22.12
N HIS A 275 12.84 11.27 -21.66
CA HIS A 275 12.88 10.18 -20.70
C HIS A 275 12.18 8.92 -21.24
N GLY A 276 12.65 7.75 -20.81
CA GLY A 276 11.97 6.48 -21.08
C GLY A 276 11.67 6.19 -22.56
N ARG A 277 10.41 5.85 -22.83
CA ARG A 277 9.88 5.40 -24.13
C ARG A 277 9.04 6.47 -24.81
N TYR A 278 8.42 7.39 -24.06
CA TYR A 278 7.43 8.30 -24.61
C TYR A 278 7.54 9.72 -24.08
N ALA A 279 7.13 10.68 -24.91
CA ALA A 279 6.86 12.07 -24.51
C ALA A 279 5.49 12.51 -25.03
N GLN A 280 4.91 13.57 -24.46
CA GLN A 280 3.60 14.07 -24.85
C GLN A 280 3.69 15.28 -25.79
N GLN A 281 3.06 15.21 -26.96
CA GLN A 281 2.89 16.34 -27.86
C GLN A 281 1.51 16.96 -27.73
N ILE A 282 1.48 18.30 -27.74
CA ILE A 282 0.30 19.15 -27.82
C ILE A 282 0.45 20.04 -29.05
N GLU A 283 -0.56 20.05 -29.92
CA GLU A 283 -0.59 20.91 -31.10
C GLU A 283 -1.91 21.67 -31.18
N TYR A 284 -1.83 23.00 -31.08
CA TYR A 284 -2.93 23.92 -31.31
C TYR A 284 -3.00 24.24 -32.82
N LEU A 285 -4.10 23.84 -33.47
CA LEU A 285 -4.29 24.01 -34.91
C LEU A 285 -5.01 25.32 -35.29
N ALA A 286 -6.18 25.57 -34.71
CA ALA A 286 -7.10 26.65 -35.10
C ALA A 286 -8.15 26.93 -34.03
N GLY A 287 -8.92 28.01 -34.21
CA GLY A 287 -9.97 28.43 -33.29
C GLY A 287 -9.52 29.46 -32.25
N THR A 288 -10.35 29.65 -31.23
CA THR A 288 -10.11 30.47 -30.05
C THR A 288 -10.32 29.63 -28.80
N GLY A 289 -9.52 29.85 -27.76
CA GLY A 289 -9.59 29.07 -26.53
C GLY A 289 -8.24 28.49 -26.13
N LYS A 290 -8.24 27.59 -25.15
CA LYS A 290 -7.07 26.89 -24.61
C LYS A 290 -7.02 25.46 -25.14
N VAL A 291 -5.81 24.97 -25.39
CA VAL A 291 -5.52 23.59 -25.80
C VAL A 291 -4.40 23.03 -24.93
N GLY A 292 -4.64 21.93 -24.22
CA GLY A 292 -3.64 21.42 -23.29
C GLY A 292 -3.92 20.05 -22.71
N ILE A 293 -3.09 19.69 -21.75
CA ILE A 293 -3.21 18.49 -20.93
C ILE A 293 -3.27 18.87 -19.45
N ALA A 294 -3.94 18.07 -18.64
CA ALA A 294 -4.02 18.26 -17.20
C ALA A 294 -3.74 16.96 -16.44
N ASN A 295 -3.11 17.07 -15.26
CA ASN A 295 -2.83 15.98 -14.33
C ASN A 295 -3.57 16.22 -13.01
N ARG A 296 -4.18 15.16 -12.49
CA ARG A 296 -4.98 15.19 -11.24
C ARG A 296 -4.34 14.35 -10.13
N SER A 297 -3.01 14.21 -10.16
CA SER A 297 -2.24 13.39 -9.20
C SER A 297 -2.65 11.91 -9.23
N LEU A 298 -2.16 11.16 -8.25
CA LEU A 298 -2.47 9.77 -7.97
C LEU A 298 -3.99 9.53 -8.06
N ASN A 299 -4.38 8.56 -8.87
CA ASN A 299 -5.76 8.10 -9.06
C ASN A 299 -6.79 9.21 -9.26
N ARG A 300 -6.36 10.36 -9.84
CA ARG A 300 -7.20 11.52 -10.18
C ARG A 300 -7.87 12.18 -8.96
N TRP A 301 -7.31 11.97 -7.76
CA TRP A 301 -7.84 12.50 -6.51
C TRP A 301 -7.74 14.03 -6.40
N GLY A 302 -6.86 14.63 -7.20
CA GLY A 302 -6.57 16.05 -7.20
C GLY A 302 -5.31 16.39 -6.41
N ILE A 303 -4.92 17.66 -6.53
CA ILE A 303 -3.74 18.25 -5.91
C ILE A 303 -4.24 19.24 -4.88
N SER A 304 -3.95 19.00 -3.60
CA SER A 304 -4.27 19.97 -2.55
C SER A 304 -3.37 21.21 -2.68
N VAL A 305 -4.02 22.35 -2.87
CA VAL A 305 -3.40 23.68 -2.94
C VAL A 305 -3.99 24.57 -1.87
N ARG A 306 -3.14 25.40 -1.26
CA ARG A 306 -3.53 26.33 -0.21
C ARG A 306 -3.16 27.74 -0.65
N GLN A 307 -4.05 28.69 -0.38
CA GLN A 307 -3.83 30.09 -0.72
C GLN A 307 -2.49 30.58 -0.14
N GLY A 308 -1.65 31.15 -1.01
CA GLY A 308 -0.34 31.69 -0.64
C GLY A 308 0.78 30.66 -0.44
N GLU A 309 0.48 29.36 -0.41
CA GLU A 309 1.52 28.31 -0.31
C GLU A 309 2.16 28.06 -1.69
N LYS A 310 3.44 28.39 -1.81
CA LYS A 310 4.19 28.21 -3.06
C LYS A 310 4.31 26.73 -3.42
N LYS A 311 4.10 26.41 -4.69
CA LYS A 311 4.49 25.15 -5.32
C LYS A 311 5.65 25.40 -6.28
N THR A 312 6.60 24.47 -6.33
CA THR A 312 7.76 24.55 -7.22
C THR A 312 7.72 23.38 -8.20
N GLY A 313 8.11 23.61 -9.44
CA GLY A 313 8.05 22.55 -10.43
C GLY A 313 9.03 22.74 -11.57
N SER A 314 9.13 21.70 -12.39
CA SER A 314 9.93 21.70 -13.60
C SER A 314 9.30 20.82 -14.66
N LEU A 315 9.63 21.08 -15.92
CA LEU A 315 9.28 20.23 -17.05
C LEU A 315 10.33 20.36 -18.14
N TYR A 316 10.46 19.33 -18.96
CA TYR A 316 11.24 19.37 -20.18
C TYR A 316 10.33 19.72 -21.35
N LEU A 317 10.76 20.70 -22.14
CA LEU A 317 10.01 21.18 -23.30
C LEU A 317 10.88 21.15 -24.55
N LYS A 318 10.27 20.74 -25.67
CA LYS A 318 10.87 20.74 -27.01
C LYS A 318 9.92 21.34 -28.03
N GLY A 319 10.44 22.30 -28.82
CA GLY A 319 9.66 23.10 -29.77
C GLY A 319 9.50 24.56 -29.35
N LYS A 320 8.93 25.39 -30.23
CA LYS A 320 8.74 26.83 -30.03
C LYS A 320 7.27 27.14 -29.79
N ALA A 321 6.93 27.54 -28.56
CA ALA A 321 5.59 27.97 -28.19
C ALA A 321 5.64 28.89 -26.96
N GLU A 322 4.55 29.61 -26.72
CA GLU A 322 4.25 30.20 -25.41
C GLU A 322 3.40 29.20 -24.62
N VAL A 323 4.00 28.56 -23.63
CA VAL A 323 3.38 27.49 -22.82
C VAL A 323 2.91 28.08 -21.50
N ARG A 324 1.66 27.84 -21.14
CA ARG A 324 1.12 28.15 -19.81
C ARG A 324 1.18 26.91 -18.93
N VAL A 325 1.65 27.08 -17.70
CA VAL A 325 1.57 26.07 -16.64
C VAL A 325 0.73 26.66 -15.52
N ALA A 326 -0.35 25.98 -15.13
CA ALA A 326 -1.33 26.53 -14.19
C ALA A 326 -1.85 25.50 -13.19
N LEU A 327 -2.17 25.97 -11.99
CA LEU A 327 -3.04 25.26 -11.05
C LEU A 327 -4.47 25.72 -11.29
N GLN A 328 -5.38 24.78 -11.52
CA GLN A 328 -6.77 25.05 -11.87
C GLN A 328 -7.74 24.26 -11.00
N SER A 329 -9.00 24.69 -10.94
CA SER A 329 -10.09 23.84 -10.46
C SER A 329 -10.17 22.56 -11.28
N VAL A 330 -10.79 21.51 -10.72
CA VAL A 330 -10.88 20.18 -11.36
C VAL A 330 -11.49 20.25 -12.77
N ASP A 331 -12.47 21.14 -13.00
CA ASP A 331 -13.13 21.39 -14.28
C ASP A 331 -12.31 22.28 -15.23
N GLY A 332 -11.34 23.05 -14.71
CA GLY A 332 -10.56 24.02 -15.47
C GLY A 332 -11.15 25.42 -15.57
N GLU A 333 -12.32 25.68 -14.98
CA GLU A 333 -13.01 26.97 -15.09
C GLU A 333 -12.32 28.09 -14.30
N LYS A 334 -11.60 27.72 -13.23
CA LYS A 334 -10.87 28.66 -12.36
C LYS A 334 -9.38 28.37 -12.44
N GLU A 335 -8.59 29.44 -12.55
CA GLU A 335 -7.14 29.38 -12.42
C GLU A 335 -6.73 29.98 -11.09
N TYR A 336 -6.00 29.21 -10.29
CA TYR A 336 -5.51 29.63 -8.98
C TYR A 336 -4.11 30.25 -9.06
N ALA A 337 -3.30 29.79 -10.01
CA ALA A 337 -1.99 30.33 -10.33
C ALA A 337 -1.61 29.96 -11.75
N VAL A 338 -0.89 30.83 -12.45
CA VAL A 338 -0.40 30.56 -13.81
C VAL A 338 0.96 31.20 -14.03
N GLN A 339 1.86 30.47 -14.69
CA GLN A 339 3.13 30.98 -15.19
C GLN A 339 3.22 30.75 -16.71
N CYS A 340 3.71 31.76 -17.43
CA CYS A 340 4.02 31.67 -18.85
C CYS A 340 5.50 31.32 -19.04
N ILE A 341 5.77 30.31 -19.87
CA ILE A 341 7.10 29.84 -20.26
C ILE A 341 7.24 29.99 -21.77
N ARG A 342 8.21 30.80 -22.21
CA ARG A 342 8.51 30.99 -23.63
C ARG A 342 9.65 30.07 -24.04
N THR A 343 9.40 29.20 -25.00
CA THR A 343 10.40 28.26 -25.51
C THR A 343 10.93 28.71 -26.87
N ASN A 344 12.19 28.36 -27.15
CA ASN A 344 12.81 28.54 -28.46
C ASN A 344 12.79 27.23 -29.24
N ALA A 345 12.88 27.32 -30.56
CA ALA A 345 13.11 26.13 -31.38
C ALA A 345 14.45 25.48 -30.98
N GLY A 346 14.47 24.15 -30.85
CA GLY A 346 15.62 23.41 -30.36
C GLY A 346 15.23 22.06 -29.80
N ASP A 347 16.21 21.36 -29.24
CA ASP A 347 16.00 20.09 -28.54
C ASP A 347 15.45 20.30 -27.12
N TRP A 348 15.26 19.20 -26.40
CA TRP A 348 14.80 19.20 -25.01
C TRP A 348 15.58 20.16 -24.11
N LYS A 349 14.84 20.96 -23.34
CA LYS A 349 15.40 21.83 -22.31
C LYS A 349 14.51 21.82 -21.07
N LYS A 350 15.14 21.77 -19.90
CA LYS A 350 14.47 21.93 -18.59
C LYS A 350 14.03 23.37 -18.40
N TYR A 351 12.78 23.56 -17.97
CA TYR A 351 12.23 24.83 -17.52
C TYR A 351 11.66 24.65 -16.11
N THR A 352 11.91 25.62 -15.24
CA THR A 352 11.38 25.64 -13.88
C THR A 352 10.27 26.66 -13.75
N PHE A 353 9.33 26.42 -12.84
CA PHE A 353 8.22 27.32 -12.57
C PHE A 353 7.87 27.32 -11.07
N GLU A 354 7.26 28.42 -10.65
CA GLU A 354 6.70 28.58 -9.30
C GLU A 354 5.26 29.04 -9.42
N LEU A 355 4.36 28.39 -8.67
CA LEU A 355 2.94 28.69 -8.66
C LEU A 355 2.51 29.00 -7.23
N THR A 356 1.96 30.19 -7.01
CA THR A 356 1.41 30.59 -5.70
C THR A 356 -0.10 30.76 -5.85
N PRO A 357 -0.90 29.77 -5.41
CA PRO A 357 -2.36 29.79 -5.52
C PRO A 357 -2.97 31.00 -4.82
N ASP A 358 -3.92 31.68 -5.46
CA ASP A 358 -4.69 32.77 -4.87
C ASP A 358 -5.87 32.28 -4.00
N LYS A 359 -6.18 30.98 -4.07
CA LYS A 359 -7.23 30.29 -3.32
C LYS A 359 -6.80 28.89 -2.90
N THR A 360 -7.44 28.40 -1.84
CA THR A 360 -7.35 27.00 -1.40
C THR A 360 -8.35 26.15 -2.18
N ASP A 361 -7.89 24.99 -2.66
CA ASP A 361 -8.71 23.94 -3.28
C ASP A 361 -8.04 22.59 -2.98
N GLU A 362 -8.81 21.61 -2.52
CA GLU A 362 -8.30 20.28 -2.19
C GLU A 362 -8.16 19.38 -3.42
N ASN A 363 -8.86 19.71 -4.52
CA ASN A 363 -9.02 18.87 -5.70
C ASN A 363 -8.47 19.54 -6.98
N ALA A 364 -7.51 20.46 -6.86
CA ALA A 364 -6.98 21.18 -8.00
C ALA A 364 -6.26 20.23 -9.00
N ARG A 365 -6.02 20.72 -10.21
CA ARG A 365 -5.23 20.02 -11.24
C ARG A 365 -4.07 20.88 -11.72
N LEU A 366 -2.99 20.26 -12.16
CA LEU A 366 -1.93 20.94 -12.90
C LEU A 366 -2.28 20.89 -14.39
N ALA A 367 -2.34 22.03 -15.07
CA ALA A 367 -2.58 22.14 -16.50
C ALA A 367 -1.36 22.71 -17.24
N ILE A 368 -1.07 22.15 -18.41
CA ILE A 368 -0.04 22.62 -19.35
C ILE A 368 -0.73 22.86 -20.69
N TYR A 369 -0.76 24.11 -21.16
CA TYR A 369 -1.58 24.49 -22.31
C TYR A 369 -1.01 25.62 -23.17
N LEU A 370 -1.57 25.74 -24.37
CA LEU A 370 -1.32 26.79 -25.35
C LEU A 370 -2.59 27.63 -25.53
N GLU A 371 -2.42 28.94 -25.70
CA GLU A 371 -3.50 29.88 -26.05
C GLU A 371 -3.39 30.35 -27.51
N GLU A 372 -2.26 30.06 -28.15
CA GLU A 372 -1.96 30.41 -29.54
C GLU A 372 -1.56 29.16 -30.32
N LYS A 373 -1.65 29.27 -31.65
CA LYS A 373 -1.20 28.21 -32.55
C LYS A 373 0.26 27.86 -32.30
N GLY A 374 0.53 26.58 -32.16
CA GLY A 374 1.87 26.10 -31.85
C GLY A 374 1.88 24.61 -31.63
N ARG A 375 3.09 24.06 -31.61
CA ARG A 375 3.34 22.65 -31.32
C ARG A 375 4.45 22.57 -30.28
N ILE A 376 4.19 21.83 -29.22
CA ILE A 376 5.14 21.62 -28.14
C ILE A 376 5.14 20.14 -27.74
N GLN A 377 6.32 19.62 -27.41
CA GLN A 377 6.49 18.34 -26.75
C GLN A 377 6.89 18.58 -25.30
N VAL A 378 6.35 17.77 -24.39
CA VAL A 378 6.45 17.86 -22.95
C VAL A 378 6.91 16.50 -22.41
N ASP A 379 7.84 16.52 -21.46
CA ASP A 379 8.34 15.33 -20.79
C ASP A 379 8.81 15.69 -19.36
N MET A 380 8.94 14.70 -18.47
CA MET A 380 9.40 14.80 -17.08
C MET A 380 8.84 16.02 -16.33
N VAL A 381 7.53 16.02 -16.09
CA VAL A 381 6.84 17.08 -15.35
C VAL A 381 6.85 16.80 -13.85
N THR A 382 7.40 17.73 -13.06
CA THR A 382 7.43 17.63 -11.61
C THR A 382 6.69 18.80 -10.97
N LEU A 383 5.93 18.52 -9.91
CA LEU A 383 5.34 19.53 -9.04
C LEU A 383 5.55 19.11 -7.59
N MET A 384 6.15 19.98 -6.80
CA MET A 384 6.47 19.79 -5.40
C MET A 384 5.85 20.92 -4.57
N ASN A 385 5.72 20.69 -3.27
CA ASN A 385 5.56 21.80 -2.33
C ASN A 385 6.80 22.71 -2.32
N GLY A 386 6.63 23.92 -1.79
CA GLY A 386 7.75 24.79 -1.43
C GLY A 386 8.62 24.18 -0.33
N ALA A 387 9.87 24.64 -0.24
CA ALA A 387 10.87 24.13 0.71
C ALA A 387 10.42 24.25 2.19
N ASP A 388 9.52 25.18 2.51
CA ASP A 388 8.94 25.39 3.84
C ASP A 388 7.93 24.29 4.27
N ARG A 389 7.47 23.47 3.32
CA ARG A 389 6.53 22.36 3.56
C ARG A 389 7.16 20.99 3.28
N GLN A 390 8.46 20.98 3.01
CA GLN A 390 9.28 19.81 2.73
C GLN A 390 9.96 19.29 3.99
N PHE A 391 10.00 17.96 4.17
CA PHE A 391 10.55 17.34 5.37
C PHE A 391 12.04 17.63 5.51
N CYS A 392 12.42 18.48 6.47
CA CYS A 392 13.81 18.87 6.70
C CYS A 392 14.57 19.33 5.42
N GLY A 393 13.85 19.97 4.48
CA GLY A 393 14.40 20.41 3.18
C GLY A 393 14.63 19.29 2.15
N LEU A 394 14.24 18.06 2.44
CA LEU A 394 14.19 16.96 1.47
C LEU A 394 12.92 17.04 0.63
N PRO A 395 12.90 16.56 -0.63
CA PRO A 395 11.72 16.56 -1.50
C PRO A 395 10.68 15.50 -1.08
N LEU A 396 10.32 15.51 0.20
CA LEU A 396 9.41 14.59 0.87
C LEU A 396 8.34 15.40 1.60
N ARG A 397 7.14 14.83 1.70
CA ARG A 397 6.02 15.41 2.42
C ARG A 397 6.34 15.56 3.91
N ASN A 398 6.36 16.80 4.42
CA ASN A 398 6.67 17.05 5.82
C ASN A 398 5.63 16.47 6.78
N ASP A 399 4.35 16.52 6.42
CA ASP A 399 3.26 15.97 7.24
C ASP A 399 3.39 14.46 7.43
N ILE A 400 3.71 13.71 6.38
CA ILE A 400 3.97 12.26 6.46
C ILE A 400 5.27 11.97 7.20
N GLY A 401 6.38 12.61 6.82
CA GLY A 401 7.68 12.39 7.46
C GLY A 401 7.65 12.70 8.96
N GLN A 402 6.94 13.76 9.36
CA GLN A 402 6.76 14.10 10.77
C GLN A 402 5.85 13.09 11.49
N ALA A 403 4.78 12.60 10.85
CA ALA A 403 3.94 11.56 11.44
C ALA A 403 4.76 10.29 11.74
N MET A 404 5.64 9.87 10.82
CA MET A 404 6.55 8.74 11.03
C MET A 404 7.50 8.96 12.23
N VAL A 405 8.00 10.18 12.42
CA VAL A 405 8.80 10.55 13.60
C VAL A 405 7.96 10.51 14.87
N ASP A 406 6.75 11.08 14.83
CA ASP A 406 5.83 11.16 15.97
C ASP A 406 5.31 9.79 16.39
N GLN A 407 5.24 8.81 15.47
CA GLN A 407 4.98 7.40 15.76
C GLN A 407 6.04 6.78 16.69
N GLY A 408 7.21 7.42 16.80
CA GLY A 408 8.33 6.90 17.57
C GLY A 408 9.09 5.78 16.85
N LEU A 409 9.10 5.77 15.51
CA LEU A 409 9.90 4.82 14.74
C LEU A 409 11.38 4.90 15.12
N ARG A 410 12.02 3.74 15.24
CA ARG A 410 13.46 3.61 15.52
C ARG A 410 14.20 2.85 14.42
N PHE A 411 13.47 2.07 13.64
CA PHE A 411 13.98 1.28 12.53
C PHE A 411 13.05 1.45 11.34
N LEU A 412 13.60 1.52 10.13
CA LEU A 412 12.80 1.60 8.91
C LEU A 412 13.44 0.68 7.87
N ARG A 413 12.65 -0.27 7.37
CA ARG A 413 13.04 -1.14 6.26
C ARG A 413 12.45 -0.57 4.98
N TYR A 414 13.25 -0.47 3.91
CA TYR A 414 12.74 -0.19 2.57
C TYR A 414 13.07 -1.38 1.66
N GLY A 415 12.02 -2.08 1.23
CA GLY A 415 12.11 -3.36 0.54
C GLY A 415 10.73 -3.82 0.07
N GLY A 416 10.58 -5.12 -0.16
CA GLY A 416 9.36 -5.68 -0.74
C GLY A 416 9.49 -5.99 -2.23
N THR A 417 8.36 -6.31 -2.85
CA THR A 417 8.28 -6.93 -4.19
C THR A 417 8.85 -6.08 -5.33
N MET A 418 8.93 -4.75 -5.16
CA MET A 418 9.54 -3.88 -6.17
C MET A 418 11.03 -4.18 -6.39
N VAL A 419 11.70 -4.70 -5.36
CA VAL A 419 13.11 -5.07 -5.42
C VAL A 419 13.34 -6.21 -6.41
N ASN A 420 12.37 -7.11 -6.60
CA ASN A 420 12.52 -8.26 -7.51
C ASN A 420 12.44 -7.87 -8.99
N ALA A 421 12.07 -6.62 -9.33
CA ALA A 421 12.02 -6.18 -10.74
C ALA A 421 13.43 -6.17 -11.38
N PRO A 422 13.62 -6.72 -12.60
CA PRO A 422 14.93 -6.80 -13.26
C PRO A 422 15.61 -5.45 -13.51
N GLU A 423 14.82 -4.38 -13.63
CA GLU A 423 15.33 -3.04 -13.88
C GLU A 423 15.60 -2.23 -12.61
N TYR A 424 15.13 -2.68 -11.43
CA TYR A 424 15.35 -2.03 -10.13
C TYR A 424 16.78 -2.28 -9.66
N ARG A 425 17.71 -1.39 -10.05
CA ARG A 425 19.16 -1.52 -9.83
C ARG A 425 19.75 -0.22 -9.30
N PHE A 426 20.67 -0.29 -8.34
CA PHE A 426 21.24 0.87 -7.64
C PHE A 426 21.74 1.96 -8.60
N LYS A 427 22.49 1.59 -9.64
CA LYS A 427 23.10 2.56 -10.58
C LYS A 427 22.06 3.35 -11.39
N LYS A 428 20.81 2.92 -11.41
CA LYS A 428 19.68 3.62 -12.05
C LYS A 428 18.92 4.53 -11.09
N MET A 429 19.30 4.57 -9.80
CA MET A 429 18.61 5.28 -8.72
C MET A 429 19.42 6.43 -8.13
N ILE A 430 20.58 6.75 -8.69
CA ILE A 430 21.47 7.82 -8.22
C ILE A 430 21.57 8.96 -9.23
N GLY A 431 21.86 10.17 -8.74
CA GLY A 431 22.02 11.35 -9.58
C GLY A 431 20.69 12.06 -9.88
N ASP A 432 20.66 12.88 -10.95
CA ASP A 432 19.45 13.67 -11.26
C ASP A 432 18.25 12.76 -11.49
N ARG A 433 17.21 12.93 -10.67
CA ARG A 433 15.94 12.19 -10.75
C ARG A 433 15.33 12.26 -12.14
N ALA A 434 15.53 13.37 -12.85
CA ALA A 434 15.04 13.53 -14.21
C ALA A 434 15.69 12.59 -15.23
N GLU A 435 16.84 11.99 -14.91
CA GLU A 435 17.58 11.07 -15.79
C GLU A 435 17.47 9.60 -15.36
N ARG A 436 16.89 9.34 -14.19
CA ARG A 436 16.76 7.98 -13.63
C ARG A 436 15.69 7.20 -14.41
N PRO A 437 16.04 6.12 -15.14
CA PRO A 437 15.11 5.47 -16.08
C PRO A 437 13.93 4.80 -15.35
N PRO A 438 12.79 4.58 -16.04
CA PRO A 438 11.67 3.85 -15.45
C PRO A 438 11.97 2.35 -15.29
N TYR A 439 11.20 1.68 -14.45
CA TYR A 439 11.21 0.23 -14.28
C TYR A 439 9.80 -0.34 -14.31
N LYS A 440 9.68 -1.64 -14.60
CA LYS A 440 8.40 -2.32 -14.56
C LYS A 440 8.06 -2.70 -13.12
N GLY A 441 7.40 -1.81 -12.40
CA GLY A 441 7.00 -2.05 -11.01
C GLY A 441 5.92 -3.13 -10.87
N HIS A 442 5.91 -3.79 -9.72
CA HIS A 442 4.93 -4.82 -9.38
C HIS A 442 3.52 -4.23 -9.21
N TRP A 443 3.40 -3.16 -8.43
CA TRP A 443 2.12 -2.48 -8.12
C TRP A 443 1.78 -1.36 -9.10
N TYR A 444 2.79 -0.73 -9.69
CA TYR A 444 2.61 0.25 -10.75
C TYR A 444 3.64 0.02 -11.88
N THR A 445 3.13 -0.38 -13.05
CA THR A 445 3.92 -0.83 -14.19
C THR A 445 4.85 0.23 -14.78
N TYR A 446 4.54 1.52 -14.58
CA TYR A 446 5.24 2.63 -15.22
C TYR A 446 6.04 3.48 -14.23
N SER A 447 6.43 2.89 -13.11
CA SER A 447 7.18 3.53 -12.04
C SER A 447 8.50 4.12 -12.54
N THR A 448 8.82 5.33 -12.08
CA THR A 448 10.15 5.91 -12.29
C THR A 448 11.09 5.51 -11.14
N ASN A 449 12.41 5.62 -11.32
CA ASN A 449 13.37 5.54 -10.20
C ASN A 449 13.55 6.90 -9.51
N GLY A 450 12.53 7.75 -9.57
CA GLY A 450 12.49 9.10 -9.01
C GLY A 450 12.71 9.14 -7.50
N PHE A 451 12.20 8.17 -6.73
CA PHE A 451 12.62 7.91 -5.34
C PHE A 451 13.46 6.64 -5.28
N GLY A 452 14.67 6.73 -4.74
CA GLY A 452 15.63 5.64 -4.68
C GLY A 452 16.39 5.57 -3.36
N ILE A 453 17.41 4.71 -3.31
CA ILE A 453 18.18 4.42 -2.10
C ILE A 453 18.78 5.67 -1.43
N GLU A 454 19.32 6.63 -2.19
CA GLU A 454 19.88 7.85 -1.60
C GLU A 454 18.81 8.74 -0.95
N ASP A 455 17.59 8.68 -1.47
CA ASP A 455 16.45 9.45 -0.95
C ASP A 455 15.93 8.84 0.35
N PHE A 456 15.86 7.51 0.40
CA PHE A 456 15.54 6.74 1.60
C PHE A 456 16.57 6.94 2.71
N LEU A 457 17.86 6.89 2.40
CA LEU A 457 18.91 7.03 3.41
C LEU A 457 19.02 8.46 3.94
N HIS A 458 18.86 9.48 3.09
CA HIS A 458 18.72 10.86 3.54
C HIS A 458 17.53 11.03 4.48
N PHE A 459 16.40 10.41 4.15
CA PHE A 459 15.22 10.47 5.00
C PHE A 459 15.51 9.87 6.38
N CYS A 460 16.08 8.66 6.43
CA CYS A 460 16.46 8.02 7.69
C CYS A 460 17.46 8.86 8.49
N GLU A 461 18.46 9.46 7.84
CA GLU A 461 19.44 10.35 8.48
C GLU A 461 18.75 11.55 9.14
N LYS A 462 17.83 12.22 8.43
CA LYS A 462 17.10 13.39 8.96
C LYS A 462 16.07 13.04 10.03
N ALA A 463 15.42 11.89 9.90
CA ALA A 463 14.40 11.43 10.82
C ALA A 463 14.98 10.71 12.06
N GLY A 464 16.26 10.30 12.01
CA GLY A 464 16.93 9.56 13.08
C GLY A 464 16.55 8.07 13.13
N PHE A 465 16.20 7.49 11.99
CA PHE A 465 15.85 6.07 11.87
C PHE A 465 17.08 5.23 11.54
N MET A 466 17.15 4.01 12.08
CA MET A 466 18.12 3.01 11.64
C MET A 466 17.62 2.33 10.35
N PRO A 467 18.31 2.47 9.21
CA PRO A 467 17.83 1.94 7.94
C PRO A 467 18.21 0.47 7.72
N ALA A 468 17.30 -0.29 7.12
CA ALA A 468 17.59 -1.49 6.34
C ALA A 468 17.09 -1.31 4.90
N TYR A 469 17.88 -1.76 3.92
CA TYR A 469 17.53 -1.65 2.51
C TYR A 469 17.66 -3.01 1.82
N ALA A 470 16.65 -3.40 1.06
CA ALA A 470 16.66 -4.63 0.28
C ALA A 470 17.13 -4.39 -1.16
N VAL A 471 17.99 -5.27 -1.67
CA VAL A 471 18.52 -5.22 -3.04
C VAL A 471 18.11 -6.43 -3.86
N ASN A 472 18.08 -6.27 -5.18
CA ASN A 472 17.78 -7.38 -6.07
C ASN A 472 18.91 -8.41 -6.04
N VAL A 473 18.59 -9.67 -5.74
CA VAL A 473 19.58 -10.76 -5.67
C VAL A 473 20.28 -11.06 -7.01
N GLU A 474 19.68 -10.65 -8.12
CA GLU A 474 20.25 -10.75 -9.47
C GLU A 474 21.12 -9.55 -9.85
N GLU A 475 21.31 -8.56 -8.98
CA GLU A 475 22.29 -7.50 -9.22
C GLU A 475 23.72 -8.06 -9.14
N SER A 476 24.63 -7.55 -9.97
CA SER A 476 25.97 -8.13 -10.06
C SER A 476 26.78 -7.85 -8.79
N ALA A 477 27.66 -8.78 -8.42
CA ALA A 477 28.55 -8.61 -7.26
C ALA A 477 29.37 -7.30 -7.35
N GLN A 478 29.80 -6.92 -8.56
CA GLN A 478 30.52 -5.66 -8.78
C GLN A 478 29.62 -4.45 -8.57
N ASP A 479 28.37 -4.47 -9.01
CA ASP A 479 27.43 -3.37 -8.78
C ASP A 479 27.11 -3.22 -7.29
N MET A 480 27.05 -4.33 -6.54
CA MET A 480 26.87 -4.31 -5.09
C MET A 480 28.09 -3.79 -4.34
N ALA A 481 29.31 -4.16 -4.75
CA ALA A 481 30.54 -3.56 -4.24
C ALA A 481 30.62 -2.04 -4.54
N ASP A 482 30.20 -1.66 -5.74
CA ASP A 482 30.11 -0.25 -6.16
C ASP A 482 29.08 0.51 -5.32
N MET A 483 27.91 -0.09 -5.06
CA MET A 483 26.86 0.46 -4.22
C MET A 483 27.35 0.71 -2.80
N ILE A 484 27.94 -0.28 -2.14
CA ILE A 484 28.37 -0.08 -0.75
C ILE A 484 29.54 0.92 -0.66
N GLU A 485 30.44 0.96 -1.65
CA GLU A 485 31.48 2.00 -1.71
C GLU A 485 30.86 3.39 -1.95
N TYR A 486 29.79 3.50 -2.75
CA TYR A 486 29.02 4.73 -2.91
C TYR A 486 28.38 5.17 -1.61
N LEU A 487 27.80 4.24 -0.85
CA LEU A 487 27.06 4.55 0.36
C LEU A 487 27.97 4.86 1.56
N ASN A 488 29.01 4.06 1.77
CA ASN A 488 29.80 4.07 2.99
C ASN A 488 31.25 4.52 2.79
N GLY A 489 31.74 4.53 1.54
CA GLY A 489 33.13 4.88 1.24
C GLY A 489 33.47 6.36 1.49
N SER A 490 34.74 6.63 1.80
CA SER A 490 35.27 8.00 1.88
C SER A 490 35.22 8.70 0.52
N VAL A 491 35.18 10.03 0.51
CA VAL A 491 35.20 10.84 -0.73
C VAL A 491 36.44 10.63 -1.62
N ASP A 492 37.50 9.99 -1.11
CA ASP A 492 38.70 9.65 -1.87
C ASP A 492 38.55 8.38 -2.73
N THR A 493 37.50 7.57 -2.51
CA THR A 493 37.20 6.41 -3.36
C THR A 493 36.44 6.82 -4.62
N LYS A 494 36.41 5.96 -5.63
CA LYS A 494 35.71 6.25 -6.89
C LYS A 494 34.23 6.55 -6.63
N TRP A 495 33.57 5.69 -5.88
CA TRP A 495 32.13 5.82 -5.65
C TRP A 495 31.78 6.79 -4.51
N GLY A 496 32.63 6.93 -3.49
CA GLY A 496 32.46 7.99 -2.48
C GLY A 496 32.61 9.39 -3.08
N LYS A 497 33.54 9.58 -4.03
CA LYS A 497 33.61 10.82 -4.83
C LYS A 497 32.34 11.05 -5.65
N LYS A 498 31.80 10.00 -6.28
CA LYS A 498 30.56 10.09 -7.06
C LYS A 498 29.36 10.49 -6.17
N ARG A 499 29.27 9.97 -4.94
CA ARG A 499 28.27 10.39 -3.94
C ARG A 499 28.40 11.88 -3.61
N ALA A 500 29.63 12.35 -3.37
CA ALA A 500 29.90 13.76 -3.11
C ALA A 500 29.52 14.66 -4.30
N GLU A 501 29.84 14.25 -5.53
CA GLU A 501 29.42 14.94 -6.77
C GLU A 501 27.90 14.98 -6.94
N ASN A 502 27.20 13.94 -6.48
CA ASN A 502 25.74 13.87 -6.46
C ASN A 502 25.11 14.68 -5.31
N GLY A 503 25.91 15.35 -4.48
CA GLY A 503 25.44 16.35 -3.51
C GLY A 503 25.50 15.92 -2.04
N HIS A 504 26.02 14.72 -1.73
CA HIS A 504 26.16 14.26 -0.34
C HIS A 504 27.58 13.73 -0.06
N PRO A 505 28.48 14.56 0.50
CA PRO A 505 29.87 14.16 0.72
C PRO A 505 30.05 13.17 1.88
N GLU A 506 29.20 13.19 2.90
CA GLU A 506 29.34 12.32 4.07
C GLU A 506 28.90 10.88 3.75
N PRO A 507 29.47 9.83 4.35
CA PRO A 507 28.94 8.48 4.20
C PRO A 507 27.52 8.35 4.79
N TYR A 508 26.64 7.60 4.13
CA TYR A 508 25.33 7.25 4.67
C TYR A 508 25.42 6.26 5.84
N GLY A 509 26.43 5.38 5.84
CA GLY A 509 26.63 4.38 6.88
C GLY A 509 25.54 3.31 6.91
N LEU A 510 25.13 2.80 5.74
CA LEU A 510 24.19 1.68 5.65
C LEU A 510 24.74 0.49 6.43
N LYS A 511 23.99 0.05 7.46
CA LYS A 511 24.39 -1.03 8.35
C LYS A 511 23.72 -2.36 8.02
N TYR A 512 22.45 -2.34 7.64
CA TYR A 512 21.65 -3.53 7.39
C TYR A 512 21.31 -3.63 5.90
N LEU A 513 21.83 -4.65 5.23
CA LEU A 513 21.60 -4.91 3.82
C LEU A 513 20.87 -6.24 3.65
N GLU A 514 19.66 -6.19 3.12
CA GLU A 514 18.86 -7.37 2.83
C GLU A 514 19.06 -7.81 1.38
N ILE A 515 19.35 -9.10 1.15
CA ILE A 515 19.64 -9.64 -0.18
C ILE A 515 18.41 -10.40 -0.71
N GLY A 516 17.71 -9.77 -1.66
CA GLY A 516 16.43 -10.23 -2.20
C GLY A 516 15.24 -9.81 -1.34
N ASN A 517 14.04 -10.20 -1.76
CA ASN A 517 12.80 -10.10 -0.97
C ASN A 517 11.95 -11.34 -1.26
N GLU A 518 11.42 -12.00 -0.22
CA GLU A 518 10.58 -13.19 -0.34
C GLU A 518 11.13 -14.25 -1.32
N GLU A 519 12.43 -14.49 -1.26
CA GLU A 519 13.10 -15.36 -2.20
C GLU A 519 12.65 -16.82 -2.02
N VAL A 520 12.42 -17.50 -3.15
CA VAL A 520 11.89 -18.88 -3.18
C VAL A 520 10.50 -18.99 -2.53
N ILE A 521 9.64 -17.97 -2.58
CA ILE A 521 8.27 -18.01 -2.03
C ILE A 521 7.31 -18.97 -2.79
N TRP A 522 7.51 -19.16 -4.10
CA TRP A 522 6.57 -19.89 -4.97
C TRP A 522 6.74 -21.42 -5.02
N GLY A 523 7.52 -22.01 -4.12
CA GLY A 523 7.68 -23.47 -4.05
C GLY A 523 8.79 -23.90 -3.09
N ASP A 524 8.90 -25.21 -2.88
CA ASP A 524 10.00 -25.82 -2.12
C ASP A 524 10.95 -26.58 -3.06
N ILE A 525 11.58 -25.84 -3.97
CA ILE A 525 12.40 -26.38 -5.07
C ILE A 525 13.88 -26.20 -4.72
N GLU A 526 14.60 -27.31 -4.51
CA GLU A 526 16.01 -27.29 -4.06
C GLU A 526 16.93 -26.43 -4.96
N ALA A 527 16.70 -26.45 -6.28
CA ALA A 527 17.50 -25.69 -7.24
C ALA A 527 17.37 -24.17 -7.03
N ASP A 528 16.19 -23.68 -6.66
CA ASP A 528 15.94 -22.26 -6.44
C ASP A 528 16.66 -21.78 -5.17
N TYR A 529 16.67 -22.60 -4.11
CA TYR A 529 17.49 -22.32 -2.92
C TYR A 529 18.98 -22.34 -3.23
N GLN A 530 19.45 -23.28 -4.07
CA GLN A 530 20.87 -23.31 -4.46
C GLN A 530 21.25 -22.05 -5.22
N HIS A 531 20.43 -21.64 -6.17
CA HIS A 531 20.62 -20.39 -6.92
C HIS A 531 20.68 -19.19 -5.96
N TYR A 532 19.72 -19.07 -5.04
CA TYR A 532 19.73 -18.01 -4.04
C TYR A 532 21.00 -18.00 -3.18
N ILE A 533 21.44 -19.16 -2.69
CA ILE A 533 22.68 -19.30 -1.92
C ILE A 533 23.90 -18.84 -2.72
N ASP A 534 24.00 -19.23 -4.00
CA ASP A 534 25.13 -18.86 -4.86
C ASP A 534 25.16 -17.34 -5.08
N ARG A 535 24.01 -16.73 -5.41
CA ARG A 535 23.87 -15.28 -5.57
C ARG A 535 24.15 -14.51 -4.29
N PHE A 536 23.63 -14.96 -3.15
CA PHE A 536 23.90 -14.36 -1.85
C PHE A 536 25.39 -14.34 -1.55
N ASN A 537 26.09 -15.47 -1.76
CA ASN A 537 27.52 -15.58 -1.52
C ASN A 537 28.32 -14.63 -2.41
N ASP A 538 28.00 -14.55 -3.70
CA ASP A 538 28.66 -13.61 -4.62
C ASP A 538 28.55 -12.15 -4.14
N ILE A 539 27.35 -11.74 -3.70
CA ILE A 539 27.10 -10.39 -3.20
C ILE A 539 27.80 -10.16 -1.86
N TYR A 540 27.69 -11.12 -0.93
CA TYR A 540 28.34 -11.06 0.37
C TYR A 540 29.84 -10.83 0.24
N GLU A 541 30.56 -11.65 -0.54
CA GLU A 541 32.01 -11.53 -0.67
C GLU A 541 32.41 -10.15 -1.25
N ALA A 542 31.65 -9.64 -2.22
CA ALA A 542 31.95 -8.38 -2.86
C ALA A 542 31.67 -7.15 -1.97
N VAL A 543 30.57 -7.17 -1.22
CA VAL A 543 30.20 -6.10 -0.27
C VAL A 543 31.10 -6.14 0.96
N HIS A 544 31.31 -7.32 1.56
CA HIS A 544 32.13 -7.48 2.76
C HIS A 544 33.60 -7.11 2.51
N ALA A 545 34.12 -7.32 1.29
CA ALA A 545 35.44 -6.86 0.90
C ALA A 545 35.59 -5.33 0.86
N LYS A 546 34.48 -4.59 0.71
CA LYS A 546 34.45 -3.12 0.72
C LYS A 546 34.16 -2.56 2.10
N ASP A 547 33.23 -3.18 2.81
CA ASP A 547 32.83 -2.76 4.15
C ASP A 547 32.45 -4.00 4.99
N PRO A 548 33.36 -4.46 5.87
CA PRO A 548 33.12 -5.66 6.68
C PRO A 548 32.13 -5.44 7.83
N GLU A 549 31.74 -4.19 8.12
CA GLU A 549 30.80 -3.88 9.22
C GLU A 549 29.33 -4.07 8.81
N VAL A 550 29.05 -4.17 7.51
CA VAL A 550 27.71 -4.42 6.98
C VAL A 550 27.16 -5.74 7.51
N GLN A 551 25.96 -5.70 8.05
CA GLN A 551 25.20 -6.86 8.51
C GLN A 551 24.23 -7.29 7.43
N PHE A 552 24.35 -8.54 6.98
CA PHE A 552 23.51 -9.08 5.92
C PHE A 552 22.26 -9.75 6.48
N ILE A 553 21.14 -9.56 5.79
CA ILE A 553 19.87 -10.23 6.03
C ILE A 553 19.55 -11.06 4.80
N HIS A 554 19.18 -12.32 4.99
CA HIS A 554 18.76 -13.17 3.89
C HIS A 554 17.25 -13.39 3.95
N SER A 555 16.59 -13.34 2.80
CA SER A 555 15.13 -13.30 2.64
C SER A 555 14.56 -14.56 2.00
N ALA A 556 15.27 -15.69 2.12
CA ALA A 556 14.73 -16.99 1.76
C ALA A 556 13.48 -17.30 2.61
N TRP A 557 12.36 -17.58 1.96
CA TRP A 557 11.08 -17.79 2.64
C TRP A 557 11.16 -18.93 3.67
N TRP A 558 10.78 -18.63 4.92
CA TRP A 558 10.86 -19.58 6.02
C TRP A 558 9.80 -20.69 5.88
N ARG A 559 10.26 -21.94 5.84
CA ARG A 559 9.41 -23.15 5.80
C ARG A 559 9.89 -24.16 6.84
N PRO A 560 9.37 -24.16 8.08
CA PRO A 560 9.96 -24.92 9.18
C PRO A 560 10.04 -26.44 8.92
N GLU A 561 9.15 -26.96 8.07
CA GLU A 561 9.10 -28.38 7.69
C GLU A 561 9.97 -28.76 6.49
N SER A 562 10.53 -27.77 5.77
CA SER A 562 11.36 -28.04 4.60
C SER A 562 12.78 -28.46 5.00
N PRO A 563 13.34 -29.53 4.41
CA PRO A 563 14.75 -29.89 4.60
C PRO A 563 15.69 -28.83 3.99
N ASN A 564 15.21 -27.98 3.07
CA ASN A 564 16.02 -26.93 2.46
C ASN A 564 16.37 -25.80 3.44
N MET A 565 15.62 -25.62 4.54
CA MET A 565 15.96 -24.61 5.55
C MET A 565 17.32 -24.88 6.20
N GLU A 566 17.63 -26.15 6.50
CA GLU A 566 18.92 -26.54 7.05
C GLU A 566 20.05 -26.30 6.04
N LYS A 567 19.79 -26.54 4.75
CA LYS A 567 20.74 -26.29 3.65
C LYS A 567 21.09 -24.81 3.56
N VAL A 568 20.07 -23.93 3.50
CA VAL A 568 20.26 -22.48 3.45
C VAL A 568 20.98 -21.98 4.70
N PHE A 569 20.50 -22.39 5.89
CA PHE A 569 21.13 -22.03 7.15
C PHE A 569 22.62 -22.38 7.17
N LYS A 570 22.98 -23.63 6.86
CA LYS A 570 24.38 -24.08 6.87
C LYS A 570 25.26 -23.36 5.85
N ALA A 571 24.69 -22.94 4.72
CA ALA A 571 25.42 -22.22 3.70
C ALA A 571 25.69 -20.75 4.07
N LEU A 572 24.76 -20.13 4.81
CA LEU A 572 24.77 -18.69 5.09
C LEU A 572 25.13 -18.33 6.54
N ASP A 573 25.17 -19.29 7.46
CA ASP A 573 25.58 -19.09 8.85
C ASP A 573 27.02 -18.57 8.95
N GLY A 574 27.21 -17.51 9.73
CA GLY A 574 28.44 -16.73 9.79
C GLY A 574 28.62 -15.67 8.69
N LYS A 575 27.72 -15.63 7.69
CA LYS A 575 27.66 -14.58 6.66
C LYS A 575 26.44 -13.68 6.82
N ALA A 576 25.26 -14.30 6.93
CA ALA A 576 24.03 -13.61 7.27
C ALA A 576 23.92 -13.44 8.79
N ALA A 577 23.68 -12.20 9.22
CA ALA A 577 23.42 -11.89 10.62
C ALA A 577 21.97 -12.22 11.01
N TYR A 578 21.04 -12.09 10.06
CA TYR A 578 19.61 -12.31 10.29
C TYR A 578 18.93 -13.09 9.16
N TRP A 579 17.94 -13.89 9.53
CA TRP A 579 16.92 -14.46 8.65
C TRP A 579 15.69 -13.57 8.69
N ASP A 580 15.16 -13.16 7.53
CA ASP A 580 13.92 -12.39 7.45
C ASP A 580 12.65 -13.27 7.54
N TYR A 581 11.74 -12.92 8.45
CA TYR A 581 10.54 -13.67 8.75
C TYR A 581 9.28 -12.79 8.63
N HIS A 582 8.33 -13.25 7.82
CA HIS A 582 7.12 -12.50 7.46
C HIS A 582 5.84 -13.19 8.03
N PRO A 583 5.42 -12.89 9.27
CA PRO A 583 4.21 -13.45 9.86
C PRO A 583 2.91 -12.75 9.44
N TRP A 584 1.81 -13.50 9.40
CA TRP A 584 0.45 -12.95 9.32
C TRP A 584 -0.10 -12.56 10.70
N THR A 585 -0.66 -11.35 10.80
CA THR A 585 -0.92 -10.66 12.07
C THR A 585 -2.32 -10.02 12.14
N ASP A 586 -3.32 -10.60 11.47
CA ASP A 586 -4.71 -10.14 11.55
C ASP A 586 -5.50 -10.78 12.69
N ASP A 587 -5.26 -12.07 12.97
CA ASP A 587 -6.03 -12.80 13.97
C ASP A 587 -5.57 -12.47 15.40
N LEU A 588 -6.52 -12.33 16.34
CA LEU A 588 -6.22 -12.11 17.76
C LEU A 588 -5.29 -13.19 18.37
N GLY A 589 -5.27 -14.38 17.78
CA GLY A 589 -4.40 -15.50 18.17
C GLY A 589 -3.07 -15.61 17.42
N SER A 590 -2.79 -14.76 16.42
CA SER A 590 -1.58 -14.87 15.56
C SER A 590 -0.29 -14.92 16.38
N HIS A 591 -0.20 -14.10 17.44
CA HIS A 591 0.99 -14.03 18.30
C HIS A 591 1.39 -15.36 18.94
N VAL A 592 0.44 -16.27 19.20
CA VAL A 592 0.74 -17.61 19.76
C VAL A 592 1.49 -18.46 18.75
N ASN A 593 1.08 -18.42 17.48
CA ASN A 593 1.76 -19.14 16.41
C ASN A 593 3.13 -18.53 16.12
N ILE A 594 3.22 -17.19 16.10
CA ILE A 594 4.48 -16.46 15.92
C ILE A 594 5.48 -16.80 17.03
N ASP A 595 5.05 -16.80 18.29
CA ASP A 595 5.91 -17.16 19.42
C ASP A 595 6.44 -18.59 19.31
N ARG A 596 5.58 -19.54 18.93
CA ARG A 596 5.97 -20.92 18.66
C ARG A 596 6.97 -21.01 17.51
N GLU A 597 6.70 -20.36 16.39
CA GLU A 597 7.57 -20.43 15.20
C GLU A 597 8.95 -19.80 15.44
N LEU A 598 9.02 -18.68 16.16
CA LEU A 598 10.29 -18.07 16.56
C LEU A 598 11.06 -18.95 17.55
N THR A 599 10.35 -19.58 18.50
CA THR A 599 10.95 -20.57 19.42
C THR A 599 11.55 -21.75 18.65
N ASP A 600 10.79 -22.30 17.70
CA ASP A 600 11.20 -23.43 16.87
C ASP A 600 12.35 -23.05 15.93
N MET A 601 12.32 -21.85 15.34
CA MET A 601 13.40 -21.31 14.52
C MET A 601 14.70 -21.21 15.32
N LYS A 602 14.66 -20.59 16.51
CA LYS A 602 15.82 -20.49 17.40
C LYS A 602 16.36 -21.86 17.79
N ALA A 603 15.48 -22.80 18.13
CA ALA A 603 15.86 -24.17 18.46
C ALA A 603 16.50 -24.91 17.28
N LYS A 604 15.98 -24.73 16.05
CA LYS A 604 16.56 -25.30 14.82
C LYS A 604 17.92 -24.70 14.53
N PHE A 605 18.10 -23.39 14.62
CA PHE A 605 19.40 -22.74 14.41
C PHE A 605 20.47 -23.31 15.35
N LEU A 606 20.15 -23.41 16.65
CA LEU A 606 21.06 -23.97 17.66
C LEU A 606 21.30 -25.48 17.47
N LYS A 607 20.30 -26.22 16.96
CA LYS A 607 20.47 -27.64 16.62
C LYS A 607 21.40 -27.83 15.42
N TRP A 608 21.27 -27.00 14.39
CA TRP A 608 22.09 -27.07 13.18
C TRP A 608 23.51 -26.58 13.40
N ASN A 609 23.68 -25.51 14.18
CA ASN A 609 24.97 -25.05 14.69
C ASN A 609 24.83 -24.44 16.11
N PRO A 610 25.29 -25.13 17.17
CA PRO A 610 25.24 -24.61 18.54
C PRO A 610 26.05 -23.33 18.81
N LYS A 611 26.92 -22.92 17.86
CA LYS A 611 27.75 -21.71 17.95
C LYS A 611 27.27 -20.58 17.02
N THR A 612 26.13 -20.75 16.36
CA THR A 612 25.60 -19.73 15.45
C THR A 612 25.39 -18.40 16.15
N SER A 613 25.64 -17.32 15.40
CA SER A 613 25.26 -15.95 15.77
C SER A 613 24.08 -15.44 14.92
N MET A 614 23.54 -16.27 14.02
CA MET A 614 22.40 -15.92 13.19
C MET A 614 21.17 -15.74 14.06
N ARG A 615 20.41 -14.70 13.73
CA ARG A 615 19.23 -14.24 14.45
C ARG A 615 18.07 -14.05 13.47
N CYS A 616 16.98 -13.46 13.93
CA CYS A 616 15.81 -13.19 13.10
C CYS A 616 15.53 -11.68 13.05
N ALA A 617 15.02 -11.21 11.92
CA ALA A 617 14.41 -9.91 11.77
C ALA A 617 12.97 -10.13 11.26
N ILE A 618 12.01 -9.37 11.80
CA ILE A 618 10.65 -9.37 11.28
C ILE A 618 10.51 -8.10 10.46
N PHE A 619 10.78 -8.17 9.16
CA PHE A 619 10.69 -7.00 8.29
C PHE A 619 9.30 -6.77 7.73
N GLU A 620 8.38 -7.72 7.86
CA GLU A 620 6.96 -7.56 7.50
C GLU A 620 6.04 -8.28 8.49
N GLU A 621 5.26 -7.53 9.27
CA GLU A 621 4.03 -8.06 9.85
C GLU A 621 2.92 -7.92 8.80
N ASN A 622 2.54 -9.01 8.15
CA ASN A 622 1.54 -9.02 7.06
C ASN A 622 0.11 -9.06 7.59
N GLY A 623 -0.82 -8.44 6.87
CA GLY A 623 -2.22 -8.32 7.25
C GLY A 623 -3.06 -7.56 6.23
N ASN A 624 -4.36 -7.51 6.51
CA ASN A 624 -5.38 -6.81 5.73
C ASN A 624 -6.27 -5.94 6.62
N LEU A 625 -5.82 -5.63 7.84
CA LEU A 625 -6.52 -4.81 8.80
C LEU A 625 -5.64 -3.65 9.28
N HIS A 626 -6.27 -2.53 9.62
CA HIS A 626 -5.63 -1.37 10.25
C HIS A 626 -6.41 -0.82 11.46
N ASN A 627 -7.49 -1.51 11.88
CA ASN A 627 -8.39 -1.14 12.98
C ASN A 627 -7.84 -1.51 14.38
N VAL A 628 -8.66 -1.39 15.43
CA VAL A 628 -8.28 -1.75 16.81
C VAL A 628 -7.82 -3.19 16.95
N GLN A 629 -8.41 -4.15 16.22
CA GLN A 629 -7.93 -5.53 16.22
C GLN A 629 -6.46 -5.61 15.78
N ARG A 630 -6.10 -4.93 14.69
CA ARG A 630 -4.71 -4.85 14.22
C ARG A 630 -3.79 -4.28 15.30
N ALA A 631 -4.21 -3.22 15.98
CA ALA A 631 -3.43 -2.61 17.05
C ALA A 631 -3.18 -3.56 18.24
N ILE A 632 -4.18 -4.35 18.61
CA ILE A 632 -4.08 -5.38 19.66
C ILE A 632 -3.09 -6.47 19.25
N VAL A 633 -3.22 -7.00 18.01
CA VAL A 633 -2.31 -8.04 17.53
C VAL A 633 -0.87 -7.54 17.44
N HIS A 634 -0.66 -6.34 16.89
CA HIS A 634 0.66 -5.71 16.85
C HIS A 634 1.28 -5.57 18.25
N ALA A 635 0.50 -5.14 19.25
CA ALA A 635 0.98 -5.07 20.64
C ALA A 635 1.35 -6.44 21.22
N THR A 636 0.59 -7.51 20.91
CA THR A 636 0.95 -8.88 21.32
C THR A 636 2.22 -9.38 20.61
N VAL A 637 2.42 -9.04 19.33
CA VAL A 637 3.65 -9.37 18.59
C VAL A 637 4.86 -8.68 19.21
N GLN A 638 4.74 -7.40 19.59
CA GLN A 638 5.81 -6.70 20.32
C GLN A 638 6.12 -7.36 21.68
N ASN A 639 5.12 -7.91 22.38
CA ASN A 639 5.35 -8.70 23.59
C ASN A 639 6.10 -10.01 23.30
N VAL A 640 5.75 -10.72 22.22
CA VAL A 640 6.50 -11.89 21.75
C VAL A 640 7.95 -11.52 21.45
N VAL A 641 8.18 -10.45 20.69
CA VAL A 641 9.53 -9.96 20.36
C VAL A 641 10.35 -9.64 21.62
N ARG A 642 9.75 -8.98 22.63
CA ARG A 642 10.41 -8.76 23.93
C ARG A 642 10.79 -10.07 24.61
N ARG A 643 9.91 -11.09 24.60
CA ARG A 643 10.19 -12.42 25.20
C ARG A 643 11.38 -13.10 24.52
N HIS A 644 11.51 -12.96 23.20
CA HIS A 644 12.65 -13.51 22.44
C HIS A 644 13.95 -12.72 22.58
N GLY A 645 13.88 -11.45 23.03
CA GLY A 645 15.03 -10.64 23.41
C GLY A 645 15.96 -10.37 22.23
N ASP A 646 17.26 -10.59 22.45
CA ASP A 646 18.31 -10.29 21.48
C ASP A 646 18.32 -11.21 20.23
N PHE A 647 17.49 -12.25 20.22
CA PHE A 647 17.28 -13.09 19.04
C PHE A 647 16.56 -12.35 17.91
N ILE A 648 15.76 -11.31 18.22
CA ILE A 648 15.03 -10.53 17.23
C ILE A 648 15.64 -9.13 17.10
N LEU A 649 15.92 -8.70 15.87
CA LEU A 649 16.46 -7.36 15.59
C LEU A 649 15.42 -6.24 15.77
N THR A 650 14.24 -6.44 15.17
CA THR A 650 13.15 -5.47 15.04
C THR A 650 11.86 -6.20 14.67
N THR A 651 10.73 -5.50 14.78
CA THR A 651 9.46 -5.90 14.17
C THR A 651 8.88 -4.72 13.40
N CYS A 652 8.58 -4.96 12.13
CA CYS A 652 8.17 -3.93 11.18
C CYS A 652 6.75 -4.23 10.71
N ALA A 653 5.77 -3.49 11.22
CA ALA A 653 4.44 -3.56 10.66
C ALA A 653 4.46 -3.05 9.21
N ALA A 654 4.02 -3.91 8.30
CA ALA A 654 3.74 -3.60 6.93
C ALA A 654 2.26 -3.20 6.87
N ASN A 655 1.86 -2.09 6.24
CA ASN A 655 2.68 -1.11 5.53
C ASN A 655 2.87 0.16 6.38
N ALA A 656 3.94 0.91 6.15
CA ALA A 656 4.19 2.14 6.88
C ALA A 656 3.10 3.17 6.59
N LEU A 657 2.76 3.34 5.31
CA LEU A 657 1.85 4.35 4.82
C LEU A 657 0.71 3.72 4.01
N GLN A 658 -0.39 4.45 3.82
CA GLN A 658 -1.43 4.06 2.88
C GLN A 658 -2.28 5.26 2.43
N PRO A 659 -2.53 5.44 1.12
CA PRO A 659 -3.51 6.38 0.64
C PRO A 659 -4.92 5.85 0.94
N TYR A 660 -5.75 6.69 1.54
CA TYR A 660 -7.12 6.33 1.91
C TYR A 660 -7.99 5.96 0.69
N LEU A 661 -8.70 4.83 0.73
CA LEU A 661 -9.56 4.35 -0.38
C LEU A 661 -8.87 4.18 -1.76
N GLN A 662 -7.54 4.12 -1.80
CA GLN A 662 -6.75 3.94 -3.03
C GLN A 662 -5.87 2.68 -2.92
N ASN A 663 -6.42 1.63 -2.31
CA ASN A 663 -5.78 0.33 -2.19
C ASN A 663 -6.06 -0.47 -3.48
N ASP A 664 -5.02 -0.67 -4.29
CA ASP A 664 -5.15 -1.28 -5.62
C ASP A 664 -4.87 -2.80 -5.60
N ASN A 665 -4.49 -3.37 -4.45
CA ASN A 665 -4.04 -4.76 -4.36
C ASN A 665 -4.68 -5.61 -3.24
N GLY A 666 -5.56 -5.01 -2.42
CA GLY A 666 -6.25 -5.70 -1.33
C GLY A 666 -5.49 -5.73 0.00
N TRP A 667 -4.26 -5.21 0.06
CA TRP A 667 -3.46 -5.13 1.30
C TRP A 667 -3.80 -3.87 2.08
N ASP A 668 -4.63 -3.97 3.11
CA ASP A 668 -5.18 -2.84 3.86
C ASP A 668 -4.57 -2.71 5.27
N GLN A 669 -3.25 -2.49 5.32
CA GLN A 669 -2.45 -2.66 6.53
C GLN A 669 -1.59 -1.43 6.91
N GLY A 670 -1.85 -0.26 6.31
CA GLY A 670 -1.14 0.98 6.61
C GLY A 670 -1.22 1.40 8.08
N GLN A 671 -0.12 1.92 8.63
CA GLN A 671 -0.14 2.55 9.96
C GLN A 671 -0.49 4.04 9.91
N ILE A 672 -0.06 4.73 8.85
CA ILE A 672 -0.33 6.15 8.62
C ILE A 672 -1.12 6.29 7.32
N PHE A 673 -2.32 6.86 7.43
CA PHE A 673 -3.17 7.10 6.28
C PHE A 673 -3.08 8.55 5.83
N PHE A 674 -3.29 8.77 4.53
CA PHE A 674 -3.24 10.11 3.96
C PHE A 674 -4.20 10.31 2.78
N THR A 675 -4.55 11.58 2.57
CA THR A 675 -5.11 12.13 1.33
C THR A 675 -4.11 13.16 0.77
N PRO A 676 -4.41 13.84 -0.35
CA PRO A 676 -3.56 14.94 -0.82
C PRO A 676 -3.39 16.09 0.18
N GLY A 677 -4.37 16.28 1.10
CA GLY A 677 -4.41 17.43 2.02
C GLY A 677 -4.32 17.09 3.51
N GLN A 678 -4.40 15.82 3.89
CA GLN A 678 -4.50 15.36 5.28
C GLN A 678 -3.68 14.09 5.53
N VAL A 679 -3.21 13.91 6.77
CA VAL A 679 -2.50 12.73 7.28
C VAL A 679 -3.05 12.40 8.67
N TRP A 680 -3.21 11.11 9.00
CA TRP A 680 -3.60 10.64 10.34
C TRP A 680 -3.03 9.25 10.62
N GLY A 681 -2.91 8.91 11.91
CA GLY A 681 -2.50 7.58 12.37
C GLY A 681 -3.69 6.66 12.58
N MET A 682 -3.52 5.38 12.27
CA MET A 682 -4.45 4.30 12.62
C MET A 682 -4.23 3.79 14.06
N PRO A 683 -5.16 3.03 14.66
CA PRO A 683 -4.95 2.45 15.99
C PRO A 683 -3.57 1.79 16.20
N THR A 684 -3.04 1.10 15.18
CA THR A 684 -1.69 0.49 15.20
C THR A 684 -0.57 1.50 15.37
N PHE A 685 -0.67 2.67 14.72
CA PHE A 685 0.27 3.79 14.89
C PHE A 685 0.36 4.20 16.36
N TYR A 686 -0.78 4.33 17.03
CA TYR A 686 -0.81 4.77 18.42
C TYR A 686 -0.36 3.67 19.40
N ALA A 687 -0.65 2.41 19.10
CA ALA A 687 -0.12 1.28 19.87
C ALA A 687 1.43 1.26 19.80
N GLN A 688 2.00 1.44 18.60
CA GLN A 688 3.45 1.57 18.42
C GLN A 688 4.01 2.81 19.14
N GLN A 689 3.37 3.97 19.02
CA GLN A 689 3.77 5.20 19.70
C GLN A 689 3.82 5.03 21.22
N MET A 690 2.76 4.45 21.81
CA MET A 690 2.74 4.10 23.23
C MET A 690 3.93 3.21 23.59
N SER A 691 4.17 2.17 22.79
CA SER A 691 5.22 1.19 23.05
C SER A 691 6.63 1.77 22.96
N SER A 692 6.89 2.63 21.98
CA SER A 692 8.19 3.28 21.74
C SER A 692 8.51 4.34 22.77
N ALA A 693 7.53 5.15 23.18
CA ALA A 693 7.69 6.15 24.23
C ALA A 693 8.03 5.55 25.60
N HIS A 694 7.69 4.27 25.80
CA HIS A 694 7.88 3.52 27.04
C HIS A 694 8.89 2.39 26.89
N HIS A 695 9.92 2.58 26.06
CA HIS A 695 10.99 1.62 25.89
C HIS A 695 11.90 1.54 27.12
N HIS A 696 12.11 0.32 27.60
CA HIS A 696 13.17 0.00 28.56
C HIS A 696 13.98 -1.21 28.11
N PRO A 697 15.32 -1.20 28.29
CA PRO A 697 16.20 -2.18 27.67
C PRO A 697 16.25 -3.53 28.39
N LEU A 698 15.78 -3.64 29.64
CA LEU A 698 15.89 -4.88 30.42
C LEU A 698 14.50 -5.50 30.61
N ARG A 699 14.29 -6.72 30.08
CA ARG A 699 13.07 -7.48 30.34
C ARG A 699 13.16 -8.18 31.69
N LEU A 700 12.13 -8.01 32.50
CA LEU A 700 11.99 -8.67 33.80
C LEU A 700 11.29 -10.02 33.65
N TRP A 701 11.51 -10.89 34.64
CA TRP A 701 10.68 -12.07 34.79
C TRP A 701 9.26 -11.64 35.13
N SER A 702 8.31 -12.15 34.35
CA SER A 702 6.90 -11.88 34.54
C SER A 702 6.07 -13.11 34.19
N GLU A 703 5.00 -13.32 34.94
CA GLU A 703 4.03 -14.39 34.73
C GLU A 703 2.63 -13.78 34.74
N THR A 704 1.75 -14.33 33.91
CA THR A 704 0.32 -14.01 33.91
C THR A 704 -0.49 -15.30 33.99
N VAL A 705 -1.55 -15.29 34.80
CA VAL A 705 -2.58 -16.32 34.87
C VAL A 705 -3.91 -15.66 34.54
N GLY A 706 -4.68 -16.23 33.63
CA GLY A 706 -5.87 -15.60 33.05
C GLY A 706 -5.61 -15.16 31.60
N GLU A 707 -6.66 -14.73 30.89
CA GLU A 707 -6.61 -14.38 29.46
C GLU A 707 -6.01 -12.98 29.22
N LEU A 708 -4.74 -12.79 29.59
CA LEU A 708 -3.95 -11.59 29.30
C LEU A 708 -2.59 -11.99 28.70
N ASP A 709 -2.12 -11.22 27.72
CA ASP A 709 -0.74 -11.28 27.24
C ASP A 709 0.06 -10.11 27.82
N MET A 710 1.23 -10.36 28.40
CA MET A 710 2.00 -9.28 29.00
C MET A 710 3.51 -9.49 29.04
N THR A 711 4.25 -8.38 29.12
CA THR A 711 5.67 -8.33 29.48
C THR A 711 5.97 -7.19 30.45
N ALA A 712 7.02 -7.33 31.26
CA ALA A 712 7.51 -6.27 32.15
C ALA A 712 8.95 -5.88 31.80
N THR A 713 9.27 -4.60 31.88
CA THR A 713 10.59 -4.05 31.57
C THR A 713 11.05 -3.04 32.63
N THR A 714 12.36 -2.81 32.72
CA THR A 714 12.96 -1.81 33.63
C THR A 714 14.17 -1.14 32.99
N ASN A 715 14.49 0.07 33.43
CA ASN A 715 15.70 0.77 33.04
C ASN A 715 16.95 0.19 33.72
N GLU A 716 18.13 0.63 33.27
CA GLU A 716 19.42 0.21 33.85
C GLU A 716 19.55 0.59 35.34
N ALA A 717 18.93 1.71 35.76
CA ALA A 717 18.90 2.15 37.16
C ALA A 717 17.99 1.30 38.05
N ARG A 718 17.07 0.52 37.46
CA ARG A 718 16.05 -0.28 38.14
C ARG A 718 15.17 0.51 39.10
N ASP A 719 14.91 1.77 38.76
CA ASP A 719 14.04 2.68 39.50
C ASP A 719 12.68 2.92 38.83
N GLU A 720 12.46 2.32 37.65
CA GLU A 720 11.18 2.31 36.95
C GLU A 720 10.83 0.91 36.44
N VAL A 721 9.59 0.48 36.61
CA VAL A 721 9.03 -0.75 36.04
C VAL A 721 7.88 -0.37 35.11
N ILE A 722 7.90 -0.93 33.90
CA ILE A 722 6.85 -0.75 32.90
C ILE A 722 6.20 -2.10 32.63
N LEU A 723 4.86 -2.14 32.70
CA LEU A 723 4.06 -3.29 32.31
C LEU A 723 3.42 -3.01 30.96
N HIS A 724 3.65 -3.87 29.97
CA HIS A 724 2.95 -3.87 28.68
C HIS A 724 1.91 -4.98 28.71
N VAL A 725 0.63 -4.63 28.87
CA VAL A 725 -0.45 -5.60 29.08
C VAL A 725 -1.47 -5.48 27.96
N VAL A 726 -1.80 -6.61 27.33
CA VAL A 726 -2.81 -6.70 26.28
C VAL A 726 -3.93 -7.62 26.74
N ASN A 727 -5.17 -7.15 26.63
CA ASN A 727 -6.37 -7.93 26.82
C ASN A 727 -7.02 -8.20 25.46
N THR A 728 -6.94 -9.44 24.99
CA THR A 728 -7.53 -9.87 23.71
C THR A 728 -8.99 -10.30 23.84
N SER A 729 -9.56 -10.32 25.05
CA SER A 729 -10.96 -10.68 25.28
C SER A 729 -11.86 -9.44 25.28
N SER A 730 -13.16 -9.61 25.01
CA SER A 730 -14.16 -8.54 25.10
C SER A 730 -14.44 -8.10 26.54
N GLU A 731 -14.14 -8.94 27.51
CA GLU A 731 -14.47 -8.71 28.91
C GLU A 731 -13.40 -7.89 29.62
N VAL A 732 -13.83 -7.08 30.58
CA VAL A 732 -12.91 -6.43 31.53
C VAL A 732 -12.25 -7.52 32.38
N ARG A 733 -10.93 -7.44 32.55
CA ARG A 733 -10.16 -8.38 33.38
C ARG A 733 -9.73 -7.72 34.69
N GLU A 734 -10.41 -8.06 35.78
CA GLU A 734 -10.01 -7.70 37.13
C GLU A 734 -8.76 -8.49 37.54
N THR A 735 -7.63 -7.80 37.69
CA THR A 735 -6.30 -8.43 37.75
C THR A 735 -5.56 -8.08 39.03
N GLN A 736 -5.10 -9.10 39.76
CA GLN A 736 -4.09 -8.90 40.81
C GLN A 736 -2.75 -8.62 40.18
N VAL A 737 -2.05 -7.56 40.60
CA VAL A 737 -0.67 -7.29 40.19
C VAL A 737 0.21 -7.35 41.44
N SER A 738 1.26 -8.17 41.39
CA SER A 738 2.24 -8.31 42.47
C SER A 738 3.66 -8.06 41.95
N LEU A 739 4.36 -7.14 42.60
CA LEU A 739 5.72 -6.71 42.25
C LEU A 739 6.70 -7.07 43.37
N SER A 740 7.47 -8.12 43.14
CA SER A 740 8.57 -8.49 44.05
C SER A 740 9.84 -7.71 43.73
N GLY A 741 10.58 -7.30 44.76
CA GLY A 741 11.80 -6.51 44.62
C GLY A 741 11.59 -5.04 44.19
N PHE A 742 10.34 -4.57 44.09
CA PHE A 742 10.00 -3.21 43.69
C PHE A 742 8.81 -2.68 44.49
N ILE A 743 8.97 -1.50 45.09
CA ILE A 743 7.89 -0.79 45.81
C ILE A 743 7.66 0.52 45.07
N PRO A 744 6.56 0.67 44.31
CA PRO A 744 6.28 1.91 43.60
C PRO A 744 5.95 3.04 44.59
N LYS A 745 6.41 4.25 44.28
CA LYS A 745 6.11 5.49 45.00
C LYS A 745 5.54 6.53 44.03
N GLY A 746 4.91 7.56 44.58
CA GLY A 746 4.32 8.64 43.77
C GLY A 746 3.10 8.18 42.99
N ASN A 747 3.06 8.50 41.70
CA ASN A 747 1.95 8.17 40.82
C ASN A 747 2.30 6.99 39.91
N MET A 748 1.35 6.07 39.77
CA MET A 748 1.26 5.13 38.67
C MET A 748 0.68 5.85 37.45
N GLU A 749 1.42 5.86 36.34
CA GLU A 749 0.96 6.41 35.06
C GLU A 749 0.40 5.27 34.20
N ILE A 750 -0.75 5.50 33.58
CA ILE A 750 -1.46 4.47 32.82
C ILE A 750 -1.84 5.04 31.46
N TYR A 751 -1.46 4.35 30.40
CA TYR A 751 -1.79 4.69 29.02
C TYR A 751 -2.59 3.53 28.43
N THR A 752 -3.83 3.76 28.00
CA THR A 752 -4.70 2.71 27.47
C THR A 752 -5.23 3.09 26.09
N LEU A 753 -5.04 2.21 25.11
CA LEU A 753 -5.76 2.20 23.84
C LEU A 753 -6.77 1.05 23.89
N SER A 754 -8.04 1.35 23.62
CA SER A 754 -9.14 0.38 23.66
C SER A 754 -10.30 0.83 22.77
N GLY A 755 -11.04 -0.13 22.22
CA GLY A 755 -12.24 0.10 21.42
C GLY A 755 -12.86 -1.23 21.00
N GLU A 756 -13.92 -1.19 20.18
CA GLU A 756 -14.40 -2.39 19.52
C GLU A 756 -13.42 -2.81 18.42
N LEU A 757 -13.34 -4.10 18.09
CA LEU A 757 -12.33 -4.64 17.16
C LEU A 757 -12.29 -3.92 15.80
N ASN A 758 -13.45 -3.54 15.28
CA ASN A 758 -13.61 -2.87 13.98
C ASN A 758 -13.50 -1.33 14.07
N ASP A 759 -13.22 -0.76 15.25
CA ASP A 759 -13.03 0.69 15.36
C ASP A 759 -11.73 1.13 14.68
N GLU A 760 -11.78 2.23 13.94
CA GLU A 760 -10.67 2.80 13.18
C GLU A 760 -10.73 4.34 13.16
N ASN A 761 -9.68 4.97 12.64
CA ASN A 761 -9.65 6.43 12.43
C ASN A 761 -9.92 6.74 10.95
N LEU A 762 -10.86 7.63 10.68
CA LEU A 762 -11.26 8.03 9.33
C LEU A 762 -10.88 9.51 9.05
N PRO A 763 -10.85 9.99 7.80
CA PRO A 763 -10.50 11.39 7.52
C PRO A 763 -11.39 12.41 8.23
N ASP A 764 -12.68 12.11 8.40
CA ASP A 764 -13.66 12.95 9.10
C ASP A 764 -13.58 12.83 10.63
N THR A 765 -13.01 11.73 11.14
CA THR A 765 -12.83 11.42 12.55
C THR A 765 -11.41 10.89 12.84
N PRO A 766 -10.35 11.66 12.52
CA PRO A 766 -8.97 11.17 12.49
C PRO A 766 -8.37 10.88 13.88
N THR A 767 -9.14 11.22 14.93
CA THR A 767 -8.77 11.07 16.34
C THR A 767 -9.84 10.30 17.13
N ARG A 768 -10.63 9.45 16.46
CA ARG A 768 -11.68 8.65 17.11
C ARG A 768 -11.09 7.68 18.14
N ILE A 769 -10.03 6.99 17.77
CA ILE A 769 -9.30 6.02 18.57
C ILE A 769 -7.92 6.59 18.87
N LEU A 770 -7.76 7.06 20.11
CA LEU A 770 -6.51 7.56 20.68
C LEU A 770 -6.22 6.91 22.03
N PRO A 771 -4.94 6.77 22.42
CA PRO A 771 -4.55 6.43 23.77
C PRO A 771 -5.09 7.43 24.79
N LYS A 772 -5.53 6.94 25.95
CA LYS A 772 -5.93 7.75 27.09
C LYS A 772 -4.91 7.61 28.21
N ALA A 773 -4.39 8.73 28.69
CA ALA A 773 -3.48 8.79 29.82
C ALA A 773 -4.24 9.09 31.12
N THR A 774 -3.95 8.33 32.18
CA THR A 774 -4.48 8.57 33.54
C THR A 774 -3.40 8.37 34.59
N TRP A 775 -3.57 9.00 35.75
CA TRP A 775 -2.63 8.89 36.87
C TRP A 775 -3.39 8.47 38.12
N LYS A 776 -2.84 7.51 38.86
CA LYS A 776 -3.38 7.05 40.14
C LYS A 776 -2.26 7.02 41.18
N GLN A 777 -2.59 7.18 42.45
CA GLN A 777 -1.61 7.01 43.52
C GLN A 777 -1.03 5.59 43.45
N ALA A 778 0.30 5.46 43.52
CA ALA A 778 0.98 4.18 43.52
C ALA A 778 0.44 3.32 44.67
N PRO A 779 -0.11 2.13 44.38
CA PRO A 779 -0.84 1.33 45.38
C PRO A 779 0.06 0.48 46.30
N GLY A 780 1.38 0.61 46.18
CA GLY A 780 2.35 -0.31 46.79
C GLY A 780 2.68 -1.49 45.88
N SER A 781 3.35 -2.52 46.41
CA SER A 781 3.82 -3.67 45.62
C SER A 781 2.72 -4.63 45.18
N ASP A 782 1.57 -4.63 45.85
CA ASP A 782 0.43 -5.49 45.54
C ASP A 782 -0.82 -4.63 45.34
N PHE A 783 -1.50 -4.82 44.21
CA PHE A 783 -2.68 -4.03 43.88
C PHE A 783 -3.61 -4.75 42.90
N THR A 784 -4.80 -4.19 42.70
CA THR A 784 -5.75 -4.65 41.69
C THR A 784 -5.90 -3.59 40.61
N TYR A 785 -5.95 -4.02 39.35
CA TYR A 785 -6.26 -3.16 38.22
C TYR A 785 -7.22 -3.86 37.24
N SER A 786 -8.17 -3.09 36.73
CA SER A 786 -9.17 -3.52 35.75
C SER A 786 -8.67 -3.21 34.34
N PHE A 787 -8.22 -4.21 33.58
CA PHE A 787 -7.84 -4.03 32.18
C PHE A 787 -9.09 -4.09 31.29
N PRO A 788 -9.42 -3.03 30.51
CA PRO A 788 -10.59 -3.05 29.64
C PRO A 788 -10.52 -4.19 28.61
N GLY A 789 -11.68 -4.65 28.13
CA GLY A 789 -11.74 -5.54 26.96
C GLY A 789 -11.10 -4.90 25.75
N TYR A 790 -10.54 -5.73 24.85
CA TYR A 790 -9.88 -5.31 23.61
C TYR A 790 -8.98 -4.09 23.80
N SER A 791 -7.95 -4.24 24.63
CA SER A 791 -7.11 -3.12 25.03
C SER A 791 -5.64 -3.45 25.05
N TYR A 792 -4.83 -2.43 24.74
CA TYR A 792 -3.42 -2.37 25.07
C TYR A 792 -3.21 -1.31 26.14
N THR A 793 -2.65 -1.72 27.29
CA THR A 793 -2.41 -0.85 28.44
C THR A 793 -0.93 -0.88 28.83
N ILE A 794 -0.33 0.29 28.96
CA ILE A 794 0.99 0.48 29.56
C ILE A 794 0.82 1.04 30.97
N VAL A 795 1.46 0.41 31.94
CA VAL A 795 1.50 0.87 33.34
C VAL A 795 2.94 1.20 33.71
N VAL A 796 3.19 2.47 34.05
CA VAL A 796 4.51 2.97 34.45
C VAL A 796 4.54 3.19 35.97
N LEU A 797 5.54 2.61 36.61
CA LEU A 797 5.70 2.59 38.07
C LEU A 797 7.11 3.02 38.45
N LYS A 798 7.24 4.05 39.28
CA LYS A 798 8.53 4.65 39.69
C LYS A 798 8.79 4.39 41.17
N LYS A 799 10.07 4.31 41.57
CA LYS A 799 10.51 4.05 42.97
C LYS A 799 10.54 5.27 43.89
#